data_AF-A0A955S0B3-F1
#
_entry.id   AF-A0A955S0B3-F1
#
_cell.length_a   1.000
_cell.length_b   1.000
_cell.length_c   1.000
_cell.angle_alpha   90.00
_cell.angle_beta   90.00
_cell.angle_gamma   90.00
#
_symmetry.space_group_name_H-M   'P 1'
#
loop_
_entity.id
_entity.type
_entity.pdbx_description
1 polymer ?
#
loop_
_entity_poly.entity_id
_entity_poly.type
_entity_poly.pdbx_seq_one_letter_code
_entity_poly.pdbx_strand_id
1 'polypeptide(L)'
;MKNTKHKKSPAFVLGMSCTGLAAVRALSEAGDIQIFGFDCVADKPGLKTNTAECFVGPDVKDHPREFLAFLEKKRAVFSAKPVLIPTSDNFVEFLNDNEEYLRERYLFNTPSKDVLAQVVDKKGQYDLALAAGVPVPKTFYPRNQDDIDQIAREIQYPAFIKGLSTVYWRRHFATRKGIVVQDAPSLKEQLEYVMSLDGVEPIIQEIISGEDTDHYKICAYYGLDGEAKLSFTLQKIRQYPCHFGVGSCVESLWVPEVAELGHKFFKAIGYRGVGSIEFKKDRRDGIYKMIELNPRLWAQNGLAHRCGQNFPLTLYQDVTGEKVVPTDQFKEHVKWIAIKEDWASFRGYQDEGVYTWGTWIKSISTGKRCWSYFALKDPRPFLSDCGYGLAPFQKIFRFLAKDKQGSTVTETVKDTLRVVVIDRLDAFDGLEAQWNDCCESINDPNPFLRHGWLRSWWEGYGADKKLCILHILEDGKTLGFLPLMKYTTKVYGQQRRVVGFITNHWTRMNPIFAEKAEECAAACLAWLKKQKHLMIFSQMDVSKSQAQKFIEVLNNQEMPYVINEKNHSYISLKGSWEEYFASQSYNFRMDSRRKQRRLERKGSLKLIRSNGGVEAADLLKVEAIARASWQANERVNIIVSKEGKIFYETLVKKLGESHALDIAFLEVADKPVAYMIGLKRQGYYFAFDTAYDKGFHKLSPGVVMHNLLLEQLYNEGIHTFDFGYDAGYKKRWTEEIMAMKDVVVFPKGLYGLFLRSLESFKKGQSS
;
A
#
# COMPACT_ATOMS: atom_id res chain seq x y z
N MET A 1 -19.34 43.11 10.59
CA MET A 1 -18.12 43.69 10.00
C MET A 1 -17.46 44.61 11.01
N LYS A 2 -16.38 44.18 11.67
CA LYS A 2 -15.49 45.08 12.42
C LYS A 2 -14.30 45.38 11.51
N ASN A 3 -14.23 46.61 11.06
CA ASN A 3 -13.26 47.14 10.12
C ASN A 3 -11.96 47.47 10.88
N THR A 4 -11.14 46.46 11.19
CA THR A 4 -9.77 46.67 11.67
C THR A 4 -8.86 46.73 10.44
N LYS A 5 -8.49 47.94 10.01
CA LYS A 5 -7.46 48.16 8.99
C LYS A 5 -6.12 47.62 9.51
N HIS A 6 -5.80 46.37 9.18
CA HIS A 6 -4.46 45.82 9.42
C HIS A 6 -3.46 46.57 8.54
N LYS A 7 -2.43 47.15 9.16
CA LYS A 7 -1.41 47.98 8.47
C LYS A 7 -0.41 47.17 7.64
N LYS A 8 -0.23 45.87 7.92
CA LYS A 8 0.73 45.00 7.23
C LYS A 8 0.05 44.16 6.14
N SER A 9 0.79 43.86 5.07
CA SER A 9 0.33 42.94 4.03
C SER A 9 0.02 41.55 4.61
N PRO A 10 -1.12 40.92 4.29
CA PRO A 10 -1.37 39.55 4.73
C PRO A 10 -0.45 38.56 3.98
N ALA A 11 -0.12 37.43 4.61
CA ALA A 11 0.65 36.35 4.01
C ALA A 11 -0.27 35.20 3.57
N PHE A 12 -0.19 34.83 2.30
CA PHE A 12 -0.96 33.77 1.65
C PHE A 12 0.00 32.60 1.36
N VAL A 13 -0.05 31.55 2.19
CA VAL A 13 0.76 30.34 2.05
C VAL A 13 0.03 29.35 1.15
N LEU A 14 0.64 29.04 0.01
CA LEU A 14 0.05 28.19 -1.03
C LEU A 14 0.57 26.76 -0.87
N GLY A 15 -0.33 25.85 -0.46
CA GLY A 15 -0.07 24.46 -0.10
C GLY A 15 0.10 24.28 1.40
N MET A 16 -0.63 23.33 2.00
CA MET A 16 -0.67 23.06 3.44
C MET A 16 -0.22 21.64 3.79
N SER A 17 0.81 21.17 3.08
CA SER A 17 1.65 20.04 3.49
C SER A 17 2.49 20.39 4.74
N CYS A 18 3.40 19.51 5.17
CA CYS A 18 4.34 19.85 6.24
C CYS A 18 5.20 21.09 5.89
N THR A 19 5.47 21.34 4.61
CA THR A 19 6.17 22.54 4.12
C THR A 19 5.40 23.81 4.48
N GLY A 20 4.12 23.89 4.10
CA GLY A 20 3.27 25.05 4.39
C GLY A 20 2.95 25.21 5.86
N LEU A 21 2.74 24.09 6.56
CA LEU A 21 2.55 24.11 8.01
C LEU A 21 3.76 24.71 8.75
N ALA A 22 4.98 24.38 8.33
CA ALA A 22 6.19 24.98 8.89
C ALA A 22 6.25 26.48 8.57
N ALA A 23 5.86 26.88 7.35
CA ALA A 23 5.86 28.28 6.94
C ALA A 23 4.88 29.13 7.75
N VAL A 24 3.63 28.69 7.91
CA VAL A 24 2.63 29.42 8.72
C VAL A 24 3.04 29.54 10.19
N ARG A 25 3.64 28.49 10.76
CA ARG A 25 4.15 28.52 12.14
C ARG A 25 5.31 29.50 12.30
N ALA A 26 6.26 29.49 11.36
CA ALA A 26 7.40 30.40 11.38
C ALA A 26 6.97 31.87 11.24
N LEU A 27 5.97 32.16 10.40
CA LEU A 27 5.38 33.50 10.27
C LEU A 27 4.61 33.90 11.54
N SER A 28 3.82 32.99 12.11
CA SER A 28 3.01 33.27 13.31
C SER A 28 3.88 33.63 14.52
N GLU A 29 5.07 33.05 14.65
CA GLU A 29 6.00 33.38 15.74
C GLU A 29 6.63 34.78 15.60
N ALA A 30 6.65 35.36 14.39
CA ALA A 30 7.16 36.71 14.17
C ALA A 30 6.22 37.80 14.71
N GLY A 31 4.93 37.49 14.91
CA GLY A 31 3.90 38.45 15.31
C GLY A 31 3.45 39.36 14.16
N ASP A 32 2.29 40.00 14.34
CA ASP A 32 1.78 41.11 13.50
C ASP A 32 1.47 40.84 12.01
N ILE A 33 1.50 39.57 11.56
CA ILE A 33 1.12 39.19 10.19
C ILE A 33 -0.19 38.39 10.21
N GLN A 34 -1.17 38.79 9.39
CA GLN A 34 -2.34 37.96 9.13
C GLN A 34 -1.97 36.84 8.15
N ILE A 35 -2.21 35.59 8.52
CA ILE A 35 -1.72 34.42 7.77
C ILE A 35 -2.90 33.59 7.28
N PHE A 36 -2.91 33.30 5.99
CA PHE A 36 -3.90 32.49 5.31
C PHE A 36 -3.25 31.29 4.63
N GLY A 37 -3.77 30.10 4.88
CA GLY A 37 -3.30 28.85 4.30
C GLY A 37 -4.27 28.30 3.25
N PHE A 38 -3.76 27.82 2.12
CA PHE A 38 -4.59 27.31 1.02
C PHE A 38 -4.13 25.92 0.56
N ASP A 39 -5.06 25.01 0.34
CA ASP A 39 -4.78 23.69 -0.26
C ASP A 39 -6.03 23.17 -0.99
N CYS A 40 -5.87 22.33 -2.02
CA CYS A 40 -6.99 21.72 -2.72
C CYS A 40 -7.54 20.48 -2.00
N VAL A 41 -6.76 19.89 -1.10
CA VAL A 41 -7.11 18.65 -0.40
C VAL A 41 -7.65 18.95 1.00
N ALA A 42 -8.96 18.79 1.19
CA ALA A 42 -9.68 19.20 2.41
C ALA A 42 -9.23 18.52 3.72
N ASP A 43 -8.65 17.32 3.64
CA ASP A 43 -8.18 16.54 4.79
C ASP A 43 -6.68 16.73 5.08
N LYS A 44 -5.99 17.65 4.38
CA LYS A 44 -4.58 17.95 4.64
C LYS A 44 -4.36 18.33 6.12
N PRO A 45 -3.39 17.70 6.82
CA PRO A 45 -3.14 18.00 8.22
C PRO A 45 -2.82 19.47 8.50
N GLY A 46 -2.10 20.15 7.58
CA GLY A 46 -1.75 21.56 7.74
C GLY A 46 -2.96 22.50 7.78
N LEU A 47 -4.06 22.16 7.11
CA LEU A 47 -5.32 22.95 7.15
C LEU A 47 -5.96 22.98 8.54
N LYS A 48 -5.52 22.12 9.47
CA LYS A 48 -6.06 22.04 10.84
C LYS A 48 -5.28 22.89 11.84
N THR A 49 -4.27 23.62 11.40
CA THR A 49 -3.45 24.48 12.28
C THR A 49 -4.31 25.53 12.98
N ASN A 50 -3.92 25.91 14.20
CA ASN A 50 -4.49 27.07 14.89
C ASN A 50 -3.70 28.37 14.66
N THR A 51 -2.66 28.34 13.81
CA THR A 51 -1.75 29.49 13.57
C THR A 51 -2.12 30.34 12.35
N ALA A 52 -3.05 29.88 11.52
CA ALA A 52 -3.49 30.56 10.30
C ALA A 52 -4.96 30.25 9.99
N GLU A 53 -5.63 31.16 9.30
CA GLU A 53 -6.95 30.89 8.74
C GLU A 53 -6.81 30.11 7.43
N CYS A 54 -7.34 28.89 7.40
CA CYS A 54 -7.10 27.95 6.30
C CYS A 54 -8.35 27.75 5.44
N PHE A 55 -8.16 27.62 4.13
CA PHE A 55 -9.23 27.42 3.17
C PHE A 55 -8.92 26.31 2.18
N VAL A 56 -9.98 25.61 1.76
CA VAL A 56 -9.93 24.69 0.63
C VAL A 56 -10.22 25.47 -0.64
N GLY A 57 -9.32 25.37 -1.63
CA GLY A 57 -9.43 26.06 -2.92
C GLY A 57 -9.39 25.09 -4.10
N PRO A 58 -9.58 25.57 -5.35
CA PRO A 58 -9.40 24.78 -6.56
C PRO A 58 -7.96 24.24 -6.70
N ASP A 59 -7.79 23.15 -7.45
CA ASP A 59 -6.45 22.65 -7.79
C ASP A 59 -5.80 23.53 -8.87
N VAL A 60 -4.55 23.95 -8.66
CA VAL A 60 -3.83 24.82 -9.60
C VAL A 60 -3.46 24.13 -10.92
N LYS A 61 -3.33 22.81 -10.93
CA LYS A 61 -3.03 22.04 -12.14
C LYS A 61 -4.25 21.87 -13.01
N ASP A 62 -5.36 21.48 -12.40
CA ASP A 62 -6.57 21.13 -13.12
C ASP A 62 -7.46 22.36 -13.40
N HIS A 63 -7.46 23.33 -12.47
CA HIS A 63 -8.36 24.49 -12.49
C HIS A 63 -7.65 25.84 -12.21
N PRO A 64 -6.59 26.22 -12.96
CA PRO A 64 -5.79 27.43 -12.68
C PRO A 64 -6.60 28.73 -12.71
N ARG A 65 -7.56 28.87 -13.64
CA ARG A 65 -8.42 30.07 -13.74
C ARG A 65 -9.36 30.22 -12.54
N GLU A 66 -9.89 29.11 -12.04
CA GLU A 66 -10.74 29.12 -10.86
C GLU A 66 -9.93 29.46 -9.60
N PHE A 67 -8.68 28.97 -9.53
CA PHE A 67 -7.77 29.33 -8.44
C PHE A 67 -7.43 30.82 -8.44
N LEU A 68 -7.21 31.45 -9.62
CA LEU A 68 -7.07 32.91 -9.73
C LEU A 68 -8.31 33.65 -9.20
N ALA A 69 -9.51 33.25 -9.63
CA ALA A 69 -10.75 33.86 -9.16
C ALA A 69 -10.94 33.70 -7.64
N PHE A 70 -10.55 32.54 -7.10
CA PHE A 70 -10.54 32.27 -5.67
C PHE A 70 -9.55 33.19 -4.92
N LEU A 71 -8.33 33.35 -5.43
CA LEU A 71 -7.34 34.28 -4.86
C LEU A 71 -7.84 35.72 -4.87
N GLU A 72 -8.45 36.19 -5.96
CA GLU A 72 -9.01 37.55 -6.04
C GLU A 72 -10.12 37.76 -5.02
N LYS A 73 -11.03 36.80 -4.88
CA LYS A 73 -12.10 36.86 -3.86
C LYS A 73 -11.52 36.97 -2.45
N LYS A 74 -10.43 36.25 -2.16
CA LYS A 74 -9.75 36.30 -0.86
C LYS A 74 -8.97 37.59 -0.65
N ARG A 75 -8.39 38.14 -1.71
CA ARG A 75 -7.67 39.42 -1.69
C ARG A 75 -8.61 40.61 -1.52
N ALA A 76 -9.82 40.57 -2.06
CA ALA A 76 -10.76 41.70 -2.09
C ALA A 76 -11.10 42.30 -0.71
N VAL A 77 -10.88 41.57 0.38
CA VAL A 77 -11.10 42.05 1.75
C VAL A 77 -9.90 42.84 2.32
N PHE A 78 -8.80 42.95 1.58
CA PHE A 78 -7.57 43.63 1.98
C PHE A 78 -7.23 44.79 1.05
N SER A 79 -6.78 45.90 1.63
CA SER A 79 -6.27 47.05 0.86
C SER A 79 -4.81 46.88 0.43
N ALA A 80 -4.01 46.16 1.21
CA ALA A 80 -2.60 45.88 0.92
C ALA A 80 -2.46 44.65 0.01
N LYS A 81 -1.44 44.64 -0.85
CA LYS A 81 -1.12 43.47 -1.69
C LYS A 81 -0.69 42.29 -0.80
N PRO A 82 -1.38 41.14 -0.82
CA PRO A 82 -0.95 39.97 -0.07
C PRO A 82 0.39 39.43 -0.58
N VAL A 83 1.19 38.86 0.33
CA VAL A 83 2.43 38.15 -0.01
C VAL A 83 2.12 36.69 -0.32
N LEU A 84 2.43 36.22 -1.54
CA LEU A 84 2.26 34.81 -1.91
C LEU A 84 3.53 34.02 -1.58
N ILE A 85 3.36 32.90 -0.86
CA ILE A 85 4.46 32.02 -0.44
C ILE A 85 4.20 30.61 -1.00
N PRO A 86 4.85 30.23 -2.12
CA PRO A 86 4.66 28.92 -2.73
C PRO A 86 5.40 27.83 -1.95
N THR A 87 4.73 26.69 -1.72
CA THR A 87 5.30 25.55 -0.97
C THR A 87 5.43 24.26 -1.76
N SER A 88 5.12 24.30 -3.06
CA SER A 88 5.30 23.19 -4.00
C SER A 88 5.62 23.72 -5.39
N ASP A 89 6.20 22.86 -6.23
CA ASP A 89 6.63 23.21 -7.58
C ASP A 89 5.45 23.67 -8.45
N ASN A 90 4.28 23.01 -8.30
CA ASN A 90 3.03 23.41 -8.98
C ASN A 90 2.62 24.87 -8.68
N PHE A 91 2.85 25.34 -7.44
CA PHE A 91 2.52 26.71 -7.09
C PHE A 91 3.55 27.69 -7.68
N VAL A 92 4.83 27.32 -7.75
CA VAL A 92 5.86 28.15 -8.40
C VAL A 92 5.56 28.30 -9.89
N GLU A 93 5.27 27.18 -10.57
CA GLU A 93 4.84 27.16 -11.98
C GLU A 93 3.59 28.02 -12.19
N PHE A 94 2.56 27.85 -11.36
CA PHE A 94 1.35 28.66 -11.42
C PHE A 94 1.62 30.17 -11.26
N LEU A 95 2.49 30.57 -10.33
CA LEU A 95 2.85 31.97 -10.15
C LEU A 95 3.58 32.52 -11.37
N ASN A 96 4.43 31.71 -12.00
CA ASN A 96 5.21 32.09 -13.17
C ASN A 96 4.35 32.21 -14.44
N ASP A 97 3.45 31.24 -14.66
CA ASP A 97 2.52 31.24 -15.79
C ASP A 97 1.56 32.44 -15.77
N ASN A 98 1.29 32.99 -14.58
CA ASN A 98 0.37 34.11 -14.36
C ASN A 98 1.08 35.35 -13.79
N GLU A 99 2.40 35.46 -13.98
CA GLU A 99 3.26 36.45 -13.31
C GLU A 99 2.79 37.88 -13.54
N GLU A 100 2.51 38.26 -14.79
CA GLU A 100 2.04 39.59 -15.17
C GLU A 100 0.76 39.98 -14.41
N TYR A 101 -0.24 39.09 -14.44
CA TYR A 101 -1.51 39.29 -13.74
C TYR A 101 -1.34 39.38 -12.21
N LEU A 102 -0.48 38.54 -11.64
CA LEU A 102 -0.30 38.43 -10.20
C LEU A 102 0.57 39.56 -9.61
N ARG A 103 1.61 40.04 -10.30
CA ARG A 103 2.49 41.12 -9.78
C ARG A 103 1.76 42.45 -9.59
N GLU A 104 0.73 42.72 -10.40
CA GLU A 104 -0.14 43.87 -10.20
C GLU A 104 -0.90 43.81 -8.86
N ARG A 105 -1.11 42.61 -8.31
CA ARG A 105 -2.11 42.35 -7.26
C ARG A 105 -1.51 41.79 -5.96
N TYR A 106 -0.37 41.12 -6.07
CA TYR A 106 0.30 40.39 -5.01
C TYR A 106 1.80 40.72 -4.97
N LEU A 107 2.46 40.36 -3.88
CA LEU A 107 3.90 40.44 -3.70
C LEU A 107 4.47 39.03 -3.60
N PHE A 108 5.53 38.72 -4.34
CA PHE A 108 6.22 37.43 -4.24
C PHE A 108 7.60 37.51 -4.89
N ASN A 109 8.47 36.57 -4.50
CA ASN A 109 9.79 36.41 -5.07
C ASN A 109 10.00 34.94 -5.48
N THR A 110 10.08 34.72 -6.79
CA THR A 110 10.31 33.43 -7.44
C THR A 110 11.36 33.62 -8.54
N PRO A 111 12.00 32.54 -9.02
CA PRO A 111 12.87 32.63 -10.19
C PRO A 111 12.14 33.23 -11.40
N SER A 112 12.90 33.86 -12.31
CA SER A 112 12.35 34.31 -13.58
C SER A 112 11.85 33.12 -14.42
N LYS A 113 10.97 33.40 -15.38
CA LYS A 113 10.42 32.38 -16.30
C LYS A 113 11.50 31.55 -17.00
N ASP A 114 12.55 32.20 -17.49
CA ASP A 114 13.65 31.53 -18.19
C ASP A 114 14.47 30.62 -17.28
N VAL A 115 14.70 31.05 -16.03
CA VAL A 115 15.42 30.25 -15.03
C VAL A 115 14.57 29.07 -14.58
N LEU A 116 13.27 29.31 -14.31
CA LEU A 116 12.36 28.26 -13.86
C LEU A 116 12.20 27.16 -14.91
N ALA A 117 12.01 27.53 -16.18
CA ALA A 117 11.86 26.58 -17.28
C ALA A 117 13.06 25.63 -17.40
N GLN A 118 14.28 26.16 -17.24
CA GLN A 118 15.51 25.36 -17.32
C GLN A 118 15.76 24.53 -16.05
N VAL A 119 15.34 25.02 -14.87
CA VAL A 119 15.52 24.31 -13.60
C VAL A 119 14.52 23.17 -13.43
N VAL A 120 13.29 23.32 -13.94
CA VAL A 120 12.26 22.26 -13.90
C VAL A 120 12.58 21.14 -14.90
N ASP A 121 13.21 21.47 -16.02
CA ASP A 121 13.73 20.46 -16.95
C ASP A 121 15.00 19.79 -16.41
N LYS A 122 14.99 18.46 -16.28
CA LYS A 122 16.12 17.71 -15.69
C LYS A 122 17.39 17.84 -16.53
N LYS A 123 17.26 17.97 -17.85
CA LYS A 123 18.41 18.14 -18.74
C LYS A 123 18.97 19.55 -18.64
N GLY A 124 18.13 20.57 -18.80
CA GLY A 124 18.49 21.97 -18.65
C GLY A 124 19.17 22.28 -17.33
N GLN A 125 18.71 21.69 -16.22
CA GLN A 125 19.32 21.89 -14.92
C GLN A 125 20.76 21.36 -14.83
N TYR A 126 21.04 20.20 -15.43
CA TYR A 126 22.41 19.65 -15.46
C TYR A 126 23.32 20.40 -16.42
N ASP A 127 22.80 20.83 -17.58
CA ASP A 127 23.56 21.66 -18.51
C ASP A 127 23.99 22.98 -17.84
N LEU A 128 23.08 23.62 -17.10
CA LEU A 128 23.40 24.81 -16.30
C LEU A 128 24.41 24.52 -15.19
N ALA A 129 24.31 23.38 -14.51
CA ALA A 129 25.24 23.01 -13.45
C ALA A 129 26.65 22.80 -13.99
N LEU A 130 26.78 22.09 -15.12
CA LEU A 130 28.04 21.90 -15.83
C LEU A 130 28.64 23.22 -16.30
N ALA A 131 27.83 24.10 -16.90
CA ALA A 131 28.27 25.43 -17.32
C ALA A 131 28.74 26.30 -16.14
N ALA A 132 28.10 26.16 -14.97
CA ALA A 132 28.52 26.80 -13.73
C ALA A 132 29.73 26.11 -13.07
N GLY A 133 30.27 25.03 -13.64
CA GLY A 133 31.35 24.22 -13.06
C GLY A 133 30.96 23.59 -11.72
N VAL A 134 29.72 23.13 -11.60
CA VAL A 134 29.19 22.38 -10.46
C VAL A 134 29.08 20.91 -10.87
N PRO A 135 29.75 19.98 -10.16
CA PRO A 135 29.72 18.58 -10.52
C PRO A 135 28.30 17.98 -10.49
N VAL A 136 27.98 17.14 -11.46
CA VAL A 136 26.73 16.36 -11.54
C VAL A 136 27.09 14.89 -11.79
N PRO A 137 26.21 13.93 -11.45
CA PRO A 137 26.43 12.55 -11.85
C PRO A 137 26.48 12.42 -13.38
N LYS A 138 27.40 11.59 -13.90
CA LYS A 138 27.46 11.26 -15.34
C LYS A 138 26.07 10.77 -15.79
N THR A 139 25.51 11.47 -16.77
CA THR A 139 24.13 11.31 -17.23
C THR A 139 24.11 11.21 -18.76
N PHE A 140 23.32 10.29 -19.29
CA PHE A 140 23.21 9.99 -20.72
C PHE A 140 21.74 10.00 -21.17
N TYR A 141 21.55 10.35 -22.45
CA TYR A 141 20.25 10.49 -23.10
C TYR A 141 20.25 9.68 -24.41
N PRO A 142 19.94 8.37 -24.37
CA PRO A 142 20.01 7.52 -25.55
C PRO A 142 18.87 7.86 -26.52
N ARG A 143 19.17 7.87 -27.82
CA ARG A 143 18.18 8.13 -28.87
C ARG A 143 17.96 6.92 -29.79
N ASN A 144 18.92 6.00 -29.83
CA ASN A 144 18.91 4.84 -30.69
C ASN A 144 19.71 3.68 -30.06
N GLN A 145 19.73 2.53 -30.73
CA GLN A 145 20.43 1.34 -30.24
C GLN A 145 21.96 1.53 -30.15
N ASP A 146 22.56 2.30 -31.05
CA ASP A 146 23.99 2.57 -31.03
C ASP A 146 24.39 3.37 -29.78
N ASP A 147 23.59 4.36 -29.41
CA ASP A 147 23.76 5.12 -28.16
C ASP A 147 23.69 4.17 -26.95
N ILE A 148 22.73 3.23 -26.93
CA ILE A 148 22.60 2.23 -25.85
C ILE A 148 23.85 1.37 -25.74
N ASP A 149 24.34 0.86 -26.87
CA ASP A 149 25.52 -0.01 -26.93
C ASP A 149 26.80 0.70 -26.51
N GLN A 150 26.92 2.00 -26.81
CA GLN A 150 28.01 2.84 -26.32
C GLN A 150 27.90 3.09 -24.82
N ILE A 151 26.73 3.52 -24.34
CA ILE A 151 26.49 3.81 -22.91
C ILE A 151 26.77 2.57 -22.06
N ALA A 152 26.35 1.39 -22.52
CA ALA A 152 26.59 0.11 -21.83
C ALA A 152 28.07 -0.21 -21.61
N ARG A 153 28.99 0.36 -22.42
CA ARG A 153 30.45 0.19 -22.27
C ARG A 153 31.07 1.27 -21.39
N GLU A 154 30.49 2.48 -21.39
CA GLU A 154 31.07 3.66 -20.73
C GLU A 154 30.57 3.91 -19.31
N ILE A 155 29.36 3.45 -18.97
CA ILE A 155 28.76 3.73 -17.67
C ILE A 155 29.32 2.84 -16.57
N GLN A 156 29.42 3.39 -15.36
CA GLN A 156 29.76 2.61 -14.18
C GLN A 156 28.51 1.98 -13.58
N TYR A 157 28.62 0.70 -13.24
CA TYR A 157 27.55 -0.06 -12.58
C TYR A 157 27.71 -0.08 -11.05
N PRO A 158 26.61 -0.12 -10.28
CA PRO A 158 25.22 -0.11 -10.75
C PRO A 158 24.80 1.26 -11.31
N ALA A 159 23.93 1.24 -12.32
CA ALA A 159 23.39 2.43 -12.97
C ALA A 159 21.88 2.57 -12.73
N PHE A 160 21.35 3.77 -12.93
CA PHE A 160 19.95 4.11 -12.67
C PHE A 160 19.26 4.62 -13.93
N ILE A 161 18.19 3.93 -14.35
CA ILE A 161 17.33 4.34 -15.45
C ILE A 161 16.11 5.05 -14.87
N LYS A 162 15.80 6.25 -15.38
CA LYS A 162 14.62 7.04 -15.00
C LYS A 162 14.06 7.77 -16.22
N GLY A 163 12.80 8.17 -16.17
CA GLY A 163 12.22 8.99 -17.24
C GLY A 163 12.64 10.44 -17.12
N LEU A 164 12.85 11.10 -18.26
CA LEU A 164 13.04 12.55 -18.35
C LEU A 164 11.81 13.24 -17.76
N SER A 165 10.62 12.93 -18.28
CA SER A 165 9.35 13.37 -17.68
C SER A 165 8.89 12.43 -16.57
N THR A 166 8.74 12.99 -15.36
CA THR A 166 8.16 12.26 -14.22
C THR A 166 6.70 11.89 -14.47
N VAL A 167 5.95 12.67 -15.27
CA VAL A 167 4.53 12.39 -15.56
C VAL A 167 4.40 11.16 -16.46
N TYR A 168 5.12 11.12 -17.58
CA TYR A 168 5.10 9.97 -18.48
C TYR A 168 5.66 8.71 -17.82
N TRP A 169 6.73 8.84 -17.03
CA TRP A 169 7.28 7.73 -16.26
C TRP A 169 6.24 7.11 -15.32
N ARG A 170 5.50 7.91 -14.56
CA ARG A 170 4.52 7.41 -13.59
C ARG A 170 3.32 6.70 -14.23
N ARG A 171 2.99 6.99 -15.50
CA ARG A 171 1.92 6.28 -16.22
C ARG A 171 2.22 4.79 -16.36
N HIS A 172 3.48 4.45 -16.55
CA HIS A 172 3.93 3.07 -16.77
C HIS A 172 4.54 2.41 -15.52
N PHE A 173 5.16 3.20 -14.64
CA PHE A 173 5.91 2.70 -13.47
C PHE A 173 5.30 3.07 -12.11
N ALA A 174 4.08 3.62 -12.09
CA ALA A 174 3.36 4.05 -10.90
C ALA A 174 4.22 4.91 -9.96
N THR A 175 4.60 4.41 -8.78
CA THR A 175 5.39 5.15 -7.77
C THR A 175 6.89 4.86 -7.81
N ARG A 176 7.34 3.91 -8.66
CA ARG A 176 8.75 3.55 -8.80
C ARG A 176 9.52 4.72 -9.41
N LYS A 177 10.57 5.22 -8.75
CA LYS A 177 11.34 6.39 -9.22
C LYS A 177 12.32 6.10 -10.36
N GLY A 178 12.69 4.83 -10.53
CA GLY A 178 13.63 4.38 -11.54
C GLY A 178 13.98 2.90 -11.37
N ILE A 179 14.82 2.41 -12.26
CA ILE A 179 15.26 1.01 -12.32
C ILE A 179 16.76 1.00 -12.09
N VAL A 180 17.22 0.24 -11.09
CA VAL A 180 18.64 -0.01 -10.87
C VAL A 180 19.03 -1.19 -11.73
N VAL A 181 20.09 -1.04 -12.53
CA VAL A 181 20.67 -2.07 -13.39
C VAL A 181 22.11 -2.36 -12.96
N GLN A 182 22.48 -3.64 -12.95
CA GLN A 182 23.73 -4.11 -12.34
C GLN A 182 24.84 -4.34 -13.36
N ASP A 183 24.49 -4.46 -14.64
CA ASP A 183 25.42 -4.83 -15.71
C ASP A 183 24.91 -4.36 -17.09
N ALA A 184 25.76 -4.54 -18.11
CA ALA A 184 25.43 -4.18 -19.50
C ALA A 184 24.22 -4.93 -20.07
N PRO A 185 24.08 -6.27 -19.91
CA PRO A 185 22.90 -6.98 -20.38
C PRO A 185 21.58 -6.44 -19.78
N SER A 186 21.52 -6.28 -18.46
CA SER A 186 20.32 -5.75 -17.78
C SER A 186 20.02 -4.30 -18.18
N LEU A 187 21.04 -3.48 -18.43
CA LEU A 187 20.85 -2.12 -18.94
C LEU A 187 20.19 -2.11 -20.33
N LYS A 188 20.67 -2.94 -21.26
CA LYS A 188 20.12 -3.02 -22.62
C LYS A 188 18.67 -3.49 -22.61
N GLU A 189 18.39 -4.60 -21.92
CA GLU A 189 17.04 -5.15 -21.80
C GLU A 189 16.04 -4.13 -21.23
N GLN A 190 16.42 -3.44 -20.14
CA GLN A 190 15.54 -2.47 -19.50
C GLN A 190 15.36 -1.21 -20.36
N LEU A 191 16.39 -0.78 -21.10
CA LEU A 191 16.25 0.37 -22.01
C LEU A 191 15.39 0.05 -23.21
N GLU A 192 15.54 -1.13 -23.82
CA GLU A 192 14.66 -1.58 -24.91
C GLU A 192 13.19 -1.60 -24.45
N TYR A 193 12.93 -2.14 -23.26
CA TYR A 193 11.60 -2.10 -22.67
C TYR A 193 11.12 -0.67 -22.45
N VAL A 194 11.92 0.19 -21.80
CA VAL A 194 11.51 1.58 -21.50
C VAL A 194 11.25 2.39 -22.76
N MET A 195 12.08 2.24 -23.80
CA MET A 195 11.93 2.94 -25.08
C MET A 195 10.76 2.41 -25.91
N SER A 196 10.27 1.20 -25.64
CA SER A 196 9.05 0.68 -26.26
C SER A 196 7.76 1.32 -25.69
N LEU A 197 7.86 2.03 -24.56
CA LEU A 197 6.71 2.64 -23.88
C LEU A 197 6.37 4.00 -24.47
N ASP A 198 5.08 4.21 -24.77
CA ASP A 198 4.59 5.46 -25.34
C ASP A 198 4.90 6.68 -24.45
N GLY A 199 5.54 7.69 -25.05
CA GLY A 199 5.89 8.97 -24.45
C GLY A 199 7.00 8.94 -23.39
N VAL A 200 7.73 7.83 -23.23
CA VAL A 200 8.80 7.73 -22.21
C VAL A 200 10.17 7.93 -22.84
N GLU A 201 10.78 9.08 -22.54
CA GLU A 201 12.19 9.34 -22.84
C GLU A 201 13.07 8.89 -21.66
N PRO A 202 13.95 7.88 -21.81
CA PRO A 202 14.83 7.43 -20.75
C PRO A 202 16.02 8.36 -20.53
N ILE A 203 16.46 8.43 -19.28
CA ILE A 203 17.75 8.95 -18.85
C ILE A 203 18.47 7.81 -18.14
N ILE A 204 19.73 7.59 -18.48
CA ILE A 204 20.62 6.73 -17.70
C ILE A 204 21.57 7.61 -16.90
N GLN A 205 21.72 7.32 -15.62
CA GLN A 205 22.57 8.07 -14.72
C GLN A 205 23.41 7.13 -13.85
N GLU A 206 24.65 7.52 -13.56
CA GLU A 206 25.44 6.82 -12.54
C GLU A 206 24.77 6.92 -11.16
N ILE A 207 24.87 5.87 -10.36
CA ILE A 207 24.48 5.95 -8.95
C ILE A 207 25.64 6.54 -8.17
N ILE A 208 25.43 7.74 -7.60
CA ILE A 208 26.40 8.36 -6.70
C ILE A 208 26.58 7.46 -5.47
N SER A 209 27.80 6.96 -5.26
CA SER A 209 28.12 6.03 -4.18
C SER A 209 28.00 6.68 -2.80
N GLY A 210 27.57 5.91 -1.79
CA GLY A 210 27.44 6.37 -0.40
C GLY A 210 26.07 6.07 0.21
N GLU A 211 26.01 6.20 1.52
CA GLU A 211 24.81 6.03 2.34
C GLU A 211 23.90 7.27 2.29
N ASP A 212 22.78 7.22 3.01
CA ASP A 212 21.91 8.39 3.20
C ASP A 212 22.66 9.57 3.81
N THR A 213 23.60 9.30 4.70
CA THR A 213 24.44 10.27 5.42
C THR A 213 25.41 11.03 4.51
N ASP A 214 25.66 10.54 3.30
CA ASP A 214 26.45 11.25 2.31
C ASP A 214 25.62 12.29 1.52
N HIS A 215 24.31 12.42 1.80
CA HIS A 215 23.47 13.44 1.19
C HIS A 215 23.40 14.72 2.03
N TYR A 216 23.58 15.83 1.34
CA TYR A 216 23.56 17.16 1.90
C TYR A 216 22.61 18.06 1.11
N LYS A 217 22.17 19.14 1.72
CA LYS A 217 21.49 20.21 1.00
C LYS A 217 22.08 21.56 1.35
N ILE A 218 22.02 22.46 0.39
CA ILE A 218 22.11 23.91 0.61
C ILE A 218 20.76 24.53 0.27
N CYS A 219 20.20 25.23 1.23
CA CYS A 219 18.98 25.99 1.10
C CYS A 219 19.30 27.47 1.23
N ALA A 220 18.88 28.27 0.27
CA ALA A 220 19.17 29.70 0.25
C ALA A 220 17.94 30.53 -0.09
N TYR A 221 17.92 31.77 0.39
CA TYR A 221 17.01 32.80 -0.08
C TYR A 221 17.80 33.89 -0.78
N TYR A 222 17.55 34.08 -2.07
CA TYR A 222 18.11 35.18 -2.87
C TYR A 222 17.09 36.29 -2.99
N GLY A 223 17.45 37.47 -2.49
CA GLY A 223 16.56 38.63 -2.42
C GLY A 223 16.24 39.23 -3.79
N LEU A 224 15.36 40.22 -3.81
CA LEU A 224 15.03 40.98 -5.04
C LEU A 224 16.27 41.66 -5.65
N ASP A 225 17.24 42.04 -4.83
CA ASP A 225 18.52 42.61 -5.24
C ASP A 225 19.50 41.59 -5.85
N GLY A 226 19.17 40.29 -5.78
CA GLY A 226 20.00 39.22 -6.30
C GLY A 226 21.10 38.73 -5.38
N GLU A 227 21.10 39.20 -4.14
CA GLU A 227 22.08 38.77 -3.15
C GLU A 227 21.48 37.71 -2.22
N ALA A 228 22.33 36.80 -1.76
CA ALA A 228 21.95 35.80 -0.78
C ALA A 228 21.66 36.48 0.57
N LYS A 229 20.46 36.27 1.11
CA LYS A 229 20.08 36.74 2.46
C LYS A 229 20.17 35.64 3.50
N LEU A 230 19.81 34.42 3.14
CA LEU A 230 19.91 33.27 4.04
C LEU A 230 20.62 32.13 3.33
N SER A 231 21.44 31.41 4.10
CA SER A 231 22.14 30.21 3.68
C SER A 231 22.09 29.18 4.82
N PHE A 232 21.63 27.98 4.49
CA PHE A 232 21.39 26.92 5.45
C PHE A 232 21.78 25.59 4.83
N THR A 233 22.72 24.87 5.44
CA THR A 233 23.03 23.50 5.02
C THR A 233 22.51 22.48 6.03
N LEU A 234 22.18 21.30 5.51
CA LEU A 234 21.74 20.17 6.31
C LEU A 234 22.27 18.86 5.74
N GLN A 235 22.37 17.86 6.60
CA GLN A 235 22.72 16.49 6.26
C GLN A 235 21.49 15.60 6.41
N LYS A 236 21.28 14.70 5.46
CA LYS A 236 20.25 13.67 5.57
C LYS A 236 20.78 12.54 6.46
N ILE A 237 20.01 12.14 7.47
CA ILE A 237 20.39 11.01 8.34
C ILE A 237 19.70 9.74 7.87
N ARG A 238 18.45 9.86 7.43
CA ARG A 238 17.64 8.79 6.82
C ARG A 238 16.64 9.37 5.84
N GLN A 239 16.20 8.55 4.90
CA GLN A 239 15.12 8.89 3.97
C GLN A 239 14.04 7.82 3.80
N TYR A 240 12.89 8.28 3.33
CA TYR A 240 11.79 7.43 2.92
C TYR A 240 11.27 7.83 1.52
N PRO A 241 11.03 6.86 0.61
CA PRO A 241 11.44 5.44 0.67
C PRO A 241 12.96 5.24 0.81
N CYS A 242 13.42 4.06 1.22
CA CYS A 242 14.86 3.76 1.33
C CYS A 242 15.58 3.94 -0.01
N HIS A 243 16.87 4.31 0.03
CA HIS A 243 17.79 4.55 -1.11
C HIS A 243 17.45 5.69 -2.06
N PHE A 244 16.17 5.91 -2.40
CA PHE A 244 15.73 6.95 -3.33
C PHE A 244 14.59 7.81 -2.74
N GLY A 245 14.77 8.30 -1.52
CA GLY A 245 13.74 8.97 -0.73
C GLY A 245 13.92 10.47 -0.48
N VAL A 246 12.94 11.03 0.21
CA VAL A 246 13.05 12.35 0.84
C VAL A 246 13.52 12.15 2.29
N GLY A 247 14.33 13.07 2.81
CA GLY A 247 14.85 12.98 4.19
C GLY A 247 13.73 12.88 5.23
N SER A 248 13.64 11.74 5.91
CA SER A 248 12.72 11.46 7.02
C SER A 248 13.28 11.88 8.37
N CYS A 249 14.62 11.83 8.48
CA CYS A 249 15.40 12.41 9.56
C CYS A 249 16.56 13.18 8.94
N VAL A 250 16.68 14.46 9.24
CA VAL A 250 17.78 15.32 8.78
C VAL A 250 18.34 16.13 9.94
N GLU A 251 19.57 16.58 9.82
CA GLU A 251 20.30 17.32 10.85
C GLU A 251 20.89 18.61 10.28
N SER A 252 20.80 19.71 11.04
CA SER A 252 21.45 20.97 10.68
C SER A 252 22.96 20.84 10.86
N LEU A 253 23.72 21.16 9.81
CA LEU A 253 25.18 21.04 9.79
C LEU A 253 25.72 21.99 8.74
N TRP A 254 26.65 22.88 9.10
CA TRP A 254 27.34 23.74 8.15
C TRP A 254 28.35 22.93 7.33
N VAL A 255 28.20 22.95 6.01
CA VAL A 255 29.12 22.27 5.09
C VAL A 255 29.62 23.28 4.06
N PRO A 256 30.78 23.91 4.30
CA PRO A 256 31.30 25.01 3.49
C PRO A 256 31.37 24.69 2.00
N GLU A 257 31.81 23.49 1.63
CA GLU A 257 31.98 23.06 0.24
C GLU A 257 30.62 22.94 -0.48
N VAL A 258 29.60 22.46 0.21
CA VAL A 258 28.23 22.37 -0.32
C VAL A 258 27.62 23.76 -0.45
N ALA A 259 27.88 24.66 0.51
CA ALA A 259 27.45 26.05 0.43
C ALA A 259 28.11 26.78 -0.75
N GLU A 260 29.42 26.63 -0.93
CA GLU A 260 30.17 27.24 -2.04
C GLU A 260 29.65 26.78 -3.39
N LEU A 261 29.48 25.47 -3.61
CA LEU A 261 28.91 24.91 -4.83
C LEU A 261 27.49 25.42 -5.08
N GLY A 262 26.65 25.49 -4.04
CA GLY A 262 25.31 26.03 -4.14
C GLY A 262 25.27 27.49 -4.54
N HIS A 263 26.08 28.34 -3.89
CA HIS A 263 26.17 29.76 -4.21
C HIS A 263 26.73 29.99 -5.61
N LYS A 264 27.72 29.21 -6.04
CA LYS A 264 28.24 29.22 -7.41
C LYS A 264 27.12 28.96 -8.42
N PHE A 265 26.31 27.92 -8.20
CA PHE A 265 25.18 27.60 -9.08
C PHE A 265 24.12 28.70 -9.08
N PHE A 266 23.64 29.13 -7.91
CA PHE A 266 22.61 30.14 -7.79
C PHE A 266 23.00 31.47 -8.44
N LYS A 267 24.25 31.92 -8.27
CA LYS A 267 24.78 33.14 -8.90
C LYS A 267 24.87 32.99 -10.41
N ALA A 268 25.38 31.87 -10.91
CA ALA A 268 25.54 31.62 -12.34
C ALA A 268 24.21 31.69 -13.11
N ILE A 269 23.11 31.21 -12.49
CA ILE A 269 21.78 31.21 -13.13
C ILE A 269 20.96 32.46 -12.78
N GLY A 270 21.52 33.44 -12.06
CA GLY A 270 20.79 34.65 -11.66
C GLY A 270 19.57 34.36 -10.77
N TYR A 271 19.66 33.37 -9.89
CA TYR A 271 18.53 32.86 -9.11
C TYR A 271 17.90 33.91 -8.18
N ARG A 272 16.59 33.77 -7.93
CA ARG A 272 15.79 34.62 -7.04
C ARG A 272 14.78 33.79 -6.25
N GLY A 273 14.45 34.22 -5.03
CA GLY A 273 13.52 33.54 -4.15
C GLY A 273 14.17 32.43 -3.32
N VAL A 274 13.34 31.54 -2.78
CA VAL A 274 13.82 30.38 -1.99
C VAL A 274 14.22 29.25 -2.93
N GLY A 275 15.39 28.66 -2.71
CA GLY A 275 15.86 27.47 -3.44
C GLY A 275 16.52 26.46 -2.51
N SER A 276 16.41 25.17 -2.83
CA SER A 276 17.06 24.08 -2.11
C SER A 276 17.72 23.12 -3.09
N ILE A 277 19.05 23.02 -3.04
CA ILE A 277 19.84 22.13 -3.90
C ILE A 277 20.23 20.90 -3.09
N GLU A 278 19.97 19.71 -3.63
CA GLU A 278 20.44 18.44 -3.09
C GLU A 278 21.80 18.08 -3.70
N PHE A 279 22.74 17.70 -2.84
CA PHE A 279 24.04 17.16 -3.20
C PHE A 279 24.21 15.78 -2.56
N LYS A 280 25.00 14.92 -3.19
CA LYS A 280 25.54 13.73 -2.52
C LYS A 280 27.04 13.66 -2.73
N LYS A 281 27.77 13.37 -1.66
CA LYS A 281 29.21 13.12 -1.71
C LYS A 281 29.45 11.72 -2.25
N ASP A 282 30.13 11.62 -3.38
CA ASP A 282 30.49 10.35 -3.96
C ASP A 282 31.69 9.77 -3.18
N ARG A 283 31.52 8.62 -2.52
CA ARG A 283 32.62 8.01 -1.73
C ARG A 283 33.80 7.55 -2.58
N ARG A 284 33.65 7.45 -3.90
CA ARG A 284 34.71 6.99 -4.81
C ARG A 284 35.77 8.05 -5.07
N ASP A 285 35.35 9.31 -5.23
CA ASP A 285 36.21 10.44 -5.58
C ASP A 285 36.20 11.58 -4.53
N GLY A 286 35.28 11.52 -3.55
CA GLY A 286 35.11 12.52 -2.51
C GLY A 286 34.37 13.79 -2.95
N ILE A 287 33.85 13.83 -4.18
CA ILE A 287 33.26 15.02 -4.80
C ILE A 287 31.75 15.10 -4.47
N TYR A 288 31.28 16.31 -4.15
CA TYR A 288 29.85 16.59 -4.01
C TYR A 288 29.22 16.81 -5.38
N LYS A 289 28.31 15.91 -5.78
CA LYS A 289 27.59 15.96 -7.05
C LYS A 289 26.17 16.44 -6.82
N MET A 290 25.74 17.45 -7.58
CA MET A 290 24.39 18.01 -7.55
C MET A 290 23.38 17.01 -8.10
N ILE A 291 22.30 16.78 -7.36
CA ILE A 291 21.21 15.87 -7.72
C ILE A 291 20.04 16.64 -8.33
N GLU A 292 19.53 17.63 -7.59
CA GLU A 292 18.38 18.44 -8.01
C GLU A 292 18.36 19.82 -7.31
N LEU A 293 17.97 20.87 -8.03
CA LEU A 293 17.49 22.13 -7.45
C LEU A 293 15.95 22.13 -7.37
N ASN A 294 15.43 22.47 -6.20
CA ASN A 294 14.02 22.66 -5.94
C ASN A 294 13.70 24.16 -5.72
N PRO A 295 12.89 24.82 -6.57
CA PRO A 295 12.76 26.27 -6.57
C PRO A 295 11.71 26.83 -5.57
N ARG A 296 11.64 26.26 -4.37
CA ARG A 296 10.64 26.60 -3.34
C ARG A 296 11.07 26.20 -1.94
N LEU A 297 10.28 26.60 -0.94
CA LEU A 297 10.41 26.09 0.43
C LEU A 297 10.42 24.55 0.44
N TRP A 298 11.37 23.95 1.17
CA TRP A 298 11.50 22.50 1.28
C TRP A 298 10.77 21.98 2.51
N ALA A 299 10.44 20.68 2.54
CA ALA A 299 9.67 20.05 3.62
C ALA A 299 10.27 20.27 5.02
N GLN A 300 11.59 20.39 5.10
CA GLN A 300 12.33 20.57 6.35
C GLN A 300 12.59 22.04 6.69
N ASN A 301 11.91 23.02 6.06
CA ASN A 301 12.14 24.46 6.33
C ASN A 301 11.90 24.86 7.80
N GLY A 302 11.04 24.12 8.52
CA GLY A 302 10.87 24.30 9.97
C GLY A 302 12.13 24.01 10.79
N LEU A 303 13.08 23.24 10.24
CA LEU A 303 14.41 23.07 10.85
C LEU A 303 15.20 24.37 10.85
N ALA A 304 15.31 25.03 9.69
CA ALA A 304 16.01 26.30 9.57
C ALA A 304 15.46 27.33 10.56
N HIS A 305 14.13 27.43 10.66
CA HIS A 305 13.45 28.29 11.63
C HIS A 305 13.86 27.94 13.06
N ARG A 306 13.83 26.65 13.42
CA ARG A 306 14.25 26.18 14.75
C ARG A 306 15.71 26.49 15.07
N CYS A 307 16.55 26.57 14.04
CA CYS A 307 17.96 26.89 14.10
C CYS A 307 18.26 28.40 14.11
N GLY A 308 17.24 29.25 13.90
CA GLY A 308 17.36 30.71 13.95
C GLY A 308 17.22 31.43 12.61
N GLN A 309 16.94 30.71 11.52
CA GLN A 309 16.77 31.29 10.18
C GLN A 309 15.34 31.12 9.66
N ASN A 310 14.61 32.23 9.56
CA ASN A 310 13.20 32.22 9.16
C ASN A 310 13.04 32.60 7.68
N PHE A 311 13.08 31.58 6.81
CA PHE A 311 12.94 31.74 5.35
C PHE A 311 11.64 32.41 4.91
N PRO A 312 10.43 31.97 5.34
CA PRO A 312 9.19 32.60 4.90
C PRO A 312 9.05 34.04 5.40
N LEU A 313 9.55 34.36 6.62
CA LEU A 313 9.59 35.74 7.10
C LEU A 313 10.56 36.59 6.31
N THR A 314 11.73 36.05 5.96
CA THR A 314 12.73 36.79 5.17
C THR A 314 12.20 37.12 3.79
N LEU A 315 11.53 36.16 3.13
CA LEU A 315 10.81 36.41 1.88
C LEU A 315 9.77 37.52 2.08
N TYR A 316 8.93 37.40 3.11
CA TYR A 316 7.90 38.38 3.42
C TYR A 316 8.50 39.78 3.58
N GLN A 317 9.55 39.92 4.39
CA GLN A 317 10.21 41.19 4.67
C GLN A 317 10.83 41.79 3.42
N ASP A 318 11.52 40.99 2.63
CA ASP A 318 12.16 41.44 1.39
C ASP A 318 11.13 42.02 0.41
N VAL A 319 10.03 41.30 0.16
CA VAL A 319 9.02 41.74 -0.82
C VAL A 319 8.12 42.87 -0.31
N THR A 320 8.05 43.09 1.01
CA THR A 320 7.36 44.24 1.60
C THR A 320 8.28 45.45 1.81
N GLY A 321 9.57 45.33 1.50
CA GLY A 321 10.57 46.38 1.71
C GLY A 321 10.97 46.58 3.18
N GLU A 322 10.65 45.63 4.06
CA GLU A 322 11.19 45.60 5.42
C GLU A 322 12.68 45.22 5.40
N LYS A 323 13.43 45.65 6.42
CA LYS A 323 14.86 45.38 6.51
C LYS A 323 15.12 43.88 6.72
N VAL A 324 15.85 43.28 5.78
CA VAL A 324 16.41 41.93 5.90
C VAL A 324 17.88 42.01 6.30
N VAL A 325 18.28 41.25 7.33
CA VAL A 325 19.68 41.11 7.73
C VAL A 325 20.23 39.80 7.16
N PRO A 326 21.20 39.84 6.22
CA PRO A 326 21.81 38.63 5.70
C PRO A 326 22.54 37.84 6.78
N THR A 327 22.42 36.51 6.77
CA THR A 327 23.16 35.64 7.68
C THR A 327 23.27 34.21 7.14
N ASP A 328 24.42 33.59 7.37
CA ASP A 328 24.70 32.16 7.22
C ASP A 328 24.80 31.44 8.58
N GLN A 329 24.70 32.17 9.69
CA GLN A 329 24.81 31.62 11.03
C GLN A 329 23.50 30.95 11.45
N PHE A 330 23.60 29.72 11.95
CA PHE A 330 22.47 28.97 12.53
C PHE A 330 22.96 27.95 13.55
N LYS A 331 22.02 27.44 14.36
CA LYS A 331 22.33 26.38 15.33
C LYS A 331 22.50 25.03 14.62
N GLU A 332 23.68 24.44 14.76
CA GLU A 332 23.98 23.11 14.26
C GLU A 332 23.52 22.00 15.22
N HIS A 333 23.51 20.76 14.72
CA HIS A 333 23.12 19.55 15.44
C HIS A 333 21.69 19.55 15.99
N VAL A 334 20.78 20.19 15.24
CA VAL A 334 19.34 20.11 15.46
C VAL A 334 18.74 19.18 14.43
N LYS A 335 17.91 18.24 14.88
CA LYS A 335 17.26 17.28 14.00
C LYS A 335 15.86 17.72 13.62
N TRP A 336 15.45 17.43 12.40
CA TRP A 336 14.05 17.45 11.98
C TRP A 336 13.62 16.02 11.68
N ILE A 337 12.46 15.62 12.23
CA ILE A 337 11.99 14.24 12.16
C ILE A 337 10.54 14.19 11.69
N ALA A 338 10.32 13.50 10.58
CA ALA A 338 9.01 13.06 10.14
C ALA A 338 8.73 11.67 10.70
N ILE A 339 8.19 11.60 11.92
CA ILE A 339 8.19 10.35 12.72
C ILE A 339 7.52 9.15 12.05
N LYS A 340 6.49 9.38 11.23
CA LYS A 340 5.77 8.33 10.50
C LYS A 340 6.62 7.75 9.36
N GLU A 341 7.19 8.63 8.56
CA GLU A 341 8.07 8.31 7.44
C GLU A 341 9.40 7.72 7.95
N ASP A 342 9.94 8.25 9.05
CA ASP A 342 11.20 7.79 9.65
C ASP A 342 11.05 6.41 10.28
N TRP A 343 9.87 6.11 10.84
CA TRP A 343 9.54 4.75 11.25
C TRP A 343 9.47 3.79 10.05
N ALA A 344 8.84 4.19 8.95
CA ALA A 344 8.75 3.36 7.75
C ALA A 344 10.13 3.13 7.11
N SER A 345 10.97 4.18 7.07
CA SER A 345 12.38 4.13 6.66
C SER A 345 13.18 3.17 7.54
N PHE A 346 13.08 3.30 8.87
CA PHE A 346 13.72 2.38 9.81
C PHE A 346 13.35 0.93 9.54
N ARG A 347 12.08 0.63 9.28
CA ARG A 347 11.65 -0.74 8.97
C ARG A 347 12.27 -1.26 7.68
N GLY A 348 12.29 -0.47 6.61
CA GLY A 348 12.95 -0.87 5.37
C GLY A 348 14.44 -1.15 5.57
N TYR A 349 15.16 -0.25 6.23
CA TYR A 349 16.58 -0.43 6.52
C TYR A 349 16.90 -1.50 7.59
N GLN A 350 15.94 -1.81 8.47
CA GLN A 350 16.07 -2.92 9.42
C GLN A 350 16.07 -4.26 8.68
N ASP A 351 15.24 -4.40 7.63
CA ASP A 351 15.21 -5.61 6.81
C ASP A 351 16.52 -5.80 6.01
N GLU A 352 17.26 -4.71 5.74
CA GLU A 352 18.59 -4.71 5.11
C GLU A 352 19.76 -4.83 6.12
N GLY A 353 19.47 -4.90 7.42
CA GLY A 353 20.50 -4.98 8.47
C GLY A 353 21.25 -3.66 8.76
N VAL A 354 20.86 -2.54 8.16
CA VAL A 354 21.51 -1.23 8.31
C VAL A 354 21.25 -0.61 9.69
N TYR A 355 20.03 -0.78 10.25
CA TYR A 355 19.68 -0.28 11.57
C TYR A 355 19.12 -1.36 12.49
N THR A 356 19.62 -1.37 13.74
CA THR A 356 18.96 -2.02 14.87
C THR A 356 17.97 -1.07 15.54
N TRP A 357 17.06 -1.63 16.34
CA TRP A 357 16.16 -0.86 17.20
C TRP A 357 16.89 0.11 18.12
N GLY A 358 17.97 -0.35 18.78
CA GLY A 358 18.77 0.47 19.68
C GLY A 358 19.41 1.65 18.94
N THR A 359 19.99 1.39 17.77
CA THR A 359 20.61 2.44 16.94
C THR A 359 19.58 3.45 16.42
N TRP A 360 18.38 2.99 16.04
CA TRP A 360 17.31 3.89 15.59
C TRP A 360 16.80 4.77 16.73
N ILE A 361 16.46 4.19 17.89
CA ILE A 361 16.00 4.94 19.07
C ILE A 361 17.05 5.96 19.49
N LYS A 362 18.33 5.56 19.56
CA LYS A 362 19.44 6.47 19.88
C LYS A 362 19.48 7.63 18.87
N SER A 363 19.31 7.35 17.58
CA SER A 363 19.37 8.40 16.54
C SER A 363 18.26 9.46 16.66
N ILE A 364 17.05 9.09 17.08
CA ILE A 364 15.91 10.03 17.20
C ILE A 364 15.74 10.65 18.59
N SER A 365 16.26 10.00 19.64
CA SER A 365 16.09 10.44 21.03
C SER A 365 17.18 11.42 21.50
N THR A 366 18.36 11.38 20.87
CA THR A 366 19.52 12.20 21.22
C THR A 366 19.53 13.55 20.48
N GLY A 367 19.93 14.61 21.19
CA GLY A 367 20.08 15.96 20.63
C GLY A 367 18.80 16.79 20.58
N LYS A 368 18.94 18.03 20.13
CA LYS A 368 17.81 18.96 19.91
C LYS A 368 17.03 18.52 18.68
N ARG A 369 15.70 18.64 18.71
CA ARG A 369 14.84 18.23 17.59
C ARG A 369 13.58 19.07 17.40
N CYS A 370 13.04 19.02 16.19
CA CYS A 370 11.71 19.48 15.81
C CYS A 370 11.01 18.42 14.95
N TRP A 371 9.68 18.51 14.86
CA TRP A 371 8.84 17.48 14.23
C TRP A 371 8.12 18.02 13.00
N SER A 372 7.83 17.15 12.03
CA SER A 372 7.12 17.53 10.81
C SER A 372 5.72 18.11 11.07
N TYR A 373 4.93 17.48 11.94
CA TYR A 373 3.54 17.88 12.24
C TYR A 373 3.31 18.29 13.71
N PHE A 374 4.05 17.72 14.67
CA PHE A 374 3.82 17.95 16.09
C PHE A 374 4.41 19.27 16.59
N ALA A 375 3.56 20.12 17.18
CA ALA A 375 3.95 21.29 17.95
C ALA A 375 3.04 21.42 19.19
N LEU A 376 3.61 21.76 20.35
CA LEU A 376 2.84 21.82 21.60
C LEU A 376 1.74 22.90 21.57
N LYS A 377 2.03 24.05 20.95
CA LYS A 377 1.10 25.18 20.80
C LYS A 377 0.11 25.00 19.64
N ASP A 378 0.34 24.03 18.76
CA ASP A 378 -0.47 23.73 17.59
C ASP A 378 -0.58 22.21 17.37
N PRO A 379 -1.31 21.48 18.25
CA PRO A 379 -1.35 20.02 18.22
C PRO A 379 -2.29 19.44 17.15
N ARG A 380 -3.23 20.25 16.63
CA ARG A 380 -4.30 19.80 15.73
C ARG A 380 -3.79 19.18 14.42
N PRO A 381 -2.76 19.71 13.74
CA PRO A 381 -2.17 19.06 12.57
C PRO A 381 -1.61 17.67 12.87
N PHE A 382 -0.93 17.49 13.99
CA PHE A 382 -0.42 16.17 14.39
C PHE A 382 -1.56 15.19 14.72
N LEU A 383 -2.59 15.67 15.42
CA LEU A 383 -3.78 14.86 15.66
C LEU A 383 -4.41 14.46 14.33
N SER A 384 -4.61 15.38 13.38
CA SER A 384 -5.13 15.09 12.05
C SER A 384 -4.28 14.06 11.29
N ASP A 385 -2.95 14.23 11.28
CA ASP A 385 -2.01 13.30 10.67
C ASP A 385 -2.06 11.89 11.31
N CYS A 386 -2.35 11.84 12.62
CA CYS A 386 -2.54 10.62 13.40
C CYS A 386 -4.00 10.11 13.44
N GLY A 387 -4.94 10.73 12.70
CA GLY A 387 -6.37 10.33 12.69
C GLY A 387 -7.16 10.68 13.96
N TYR A 388 -6.85 11.81 14.60
CA TYR A 388 -7.44 12.39 15.81
C TYR A 388 -7.43 11.51 17.09
N GLY A 389 -6.64 10.45 17.12
CA GLY A 389 -6.50 9.59 18.29
C GLY A 389 -5.34 9.98 19.21
N LEU A 390 -5.52 9.83 20.53
CA LEU A 390 -4.44 9.80 21.55
C LEU A 390 -3.51 8.55 21.44
N ALA A 391 -3.71 7.73 20.40
CA ALA A 391 -2.95 6.51 20.13
C ALA A 391 -1.42 6.69 20.00
N PRO A 392 -0.86 7.83 19.54
CA PRO A 392 0.59 8.00 19.44
C PRO A 392 1.28 8.12 20.81
N PHE A 393 0.67 8.86 21.76
CA PHE A 393 1.24 9.06 23.10
C PHE A 393 1.21 7.78 23.95
N GLN A 394 0.17 6.95 23.78
CA GLN A 394 0.12 5.62 24.39
C GLN A 394 1.08 4.62 23.73
N LYS A 395 1.49 4.83 22.46
CA LYS A 395 2.51 4.01 21.80
C LYS A 395 3.91 4.32 22.29
N ILE A 396 4.23 5.58 22.59
CA ILE A 396 5.56 5.99 23.10
C ILE A 396 5.77 5.45 24.53
N PHE A 397 4.77 5.57 25.42
CA PHE A 397 4.88 5.07 26.80
C PHE A 397 4.77 3.54 26.93
N ARG A 398 4.02 2.84 26.06
CA ARG A 398 3.96 1.37 26.07
C ARG A 398 5.22 0.70 25.47
N PHE A 399 6.10 1.45 24.82
CA PHE A 399 7.30 0.90 24.18
C PHE A 399 8.55 0.91 25.06
N LEU A 400 8.55 1.70 26.16
CA LEU A 400 9.58 1.65 27.20
C LEU A 400 9.53 0.36 28.04
N ALA A 401 8.48 -0.44 27.88
CA ALA A 401 8.30 -1.72 28.57
C ALA A 401 8.09 -2.85 27.56
N LYS A 402 9.16 -3.22 26.83
CA LYS A 402 9.42 -4.60 26.36
C LYS A 402 10.69 -4.64 25.51
N ASP A 403 11.82 -4.83 26.19
CA ASP A 403 12.85 -5.74 25.69
C ASP A 403 12.49 -7.15 26.13
N LYS A 404 12.33 -8.04 25.15
CA LYS A 404 12.93 -9.38 25.14
C LYS A 404 12.85 -9.93 23.72
N GLN A 405 14.02 -10.36 23.26
CA GLN A 405 14.42 -10.91 21.97
C GLN A 405 13.39 -11.80 21.26
N GLY A 406 13.36 -11.71 19.93
CA GLY A 406 12.88 -12.77 19.05
C GLY A 406 14.05 -13.58 18.53
N SER A 407 14.44 -14.59 19.30
CA SER A 407 14.98 -15.84 18.77
C SER A 407 13.87 -16.57 17.98
N THR A 408 14.22 -17.61 17.23
CA THR A 408 13.28 -18.68 16.88
C THR A 408 12.65 -19.16 18.19
N VAL A 409 11.39 -18.81 18.44
CA VAL A 409 10.72 -19.14 19.70
C VAL A 409 10.19 -20.56 19.56
N THR A 410 11.00 -21.53 20.01
CA THR A 410 10.53 -22.88 20.34
C THR A 410 9.90 -22.80 21.72
N GLU A 411 8.58 -22.84 21.82
CA GLU A 411 7.90 -22.99 23.11
C GLU A 411 7.55 -24.47 23.32
N THR A 412 8.21 -25.08 24.30
CA THR A 412 7.90 -26.43 24.80
C THR A 412 6.64 -26.34 25.65
N VAL A 413 5.57 -27.04 25.28
CA VAL A 413 4.27 -26.99 25.98
C VAL A 413 4.08 -28.17 26.94
N LYS A 414 4.89 -29.23 26.81
CA LYS A 414 5.14 -30.35 27.75
C LYS A 414 6.41 -31.06 27.25
N ASP A 415 7.12 -31.83 28.09
CA ASP A 415 8.53 -32.24 27.87
C ASP A 415 8.90 -32.82 26.48
N THR A 416 7.94 -33.21 25.62
CA THR A 416 8.14 -33.67 24.23
C THR A 416 7.40 -32.85 23.13
N LEU A 417 6.34 -32.08 23.45
CA LEU A 417 5.48 -31.39 22.46
C LEU A 417 5.85 -29.90 22.27
N ARG A 418 6.02 -29.47 21.01
CA ARG A 418 6.55 -28.16 20.62
C ARG A 418 5.67 -27.49 19.55
N VAL A 419 5.52 -26.17 19.66
CA VAL A 419 4.91 -25.33 18.61
C VAL A 419 6.00 -24.50 17.96
N VAL A 420 6.18 -24.67 16.64
CA VAL A 420 7.11 -23.91 15.80
C VAL A 420 6.29 -22.96 14.93
N VAL A 421 6.69 -21.69 14.90
CA VAL A 421 6.03 -20.69 14.06
C VAL A 421 6.75 -20.63 12.71
N ILE A 422 6.02 -20.90 11.64
CA ILE A 422 6.52 -20.76 10.27
C ILE A 422 6.05 -19.40 9.74
N ASP A 423 7.01 -18.51 9.51
CA ASP A 423 6.79 -17.14 9.06
C ASP A 423 7.52 -16.79 7.75
N ARG A 424 8.22 -17.76 7.16
CA ARG A 424 8.90 -17.66 5.86
C ARG A 424 8.29 -18.60 4.83
N LEU A 425 8.27 -18.16 3.57
CA LEU A 425 7.60 -18.87 2.48
C LEU A 425 8.37 -20.14 2.05
N ASP A 426 9.69 -20.09 2.02
CA ASP A 426 10.55 -21.25 1.74
C ASP A 426 10.35 -22.38 2.75
N ALA A 427 10.21 -22.03 4.03
CA ALA A 427 9.89 -22.98 5.09
C ALA A 427 8.48 -23.55 4.94
N PHE A 428 7.51 -22.78 4.46
CA PHE A 428 6.17 -23.29 4.17
C PHE A 428 6.16 -24.20 2.93
N ASP A 429 6.91 -23.86 1.88
CA ASP A 429 7.08 -24.71 0.70
C ASP A 429 7.71 -26.06 1.07
N GLY A 430 8.72 -26.06 1.95
CA GLY A 430 9.35 -27.29 2.44
C GLY A 430 8.45 -28.24 3.25
N LEU A 431 7.27 -27.79 3.68
CA LEU A 431 6.32 -28.59 4.45
C LEU A 431 5.30 -29.34 3.57
N GLU A 432 5.32 -29.18 2.24
CA GLU A 432 4.27 -29.67 1.33
C GLU A 432 3.90 -31.15 1.53
N ALA A 433 4.89 -32.04 1.63
CA ALA A 433 4.65 -33.47 1.82
C ALA A 433 3.98 -33.75 3.17
N GLN A 434 4.61 -33.32 4.27
CA GLN A 434 4.12 -33.54 5.65
C GLN A 434 2.74 -32.91 5.88
N TRP A 435 2.49 -31.75 5.24
CA TRP A 435 1.22 -31.06 5.28
C TRP A 435 0.11 -31.90 4.66
N ASN A 436 0.34 -32.40 3.44
CA ASN A 436 -0.63 -33.20 2.73
C ASN A 436 -0.85 -34.55 3.42
N ASP A 437 0.18 -35.17 4.01
CA ASP A 437 0.03 -36.38 4.82
C ASP A 437 -0.88 -36.15 6.04
N CYS A 438 -0.75 -35.00 6.72
CA CYS A 438 -1.68 -34.62 7.78
C CYS A 438 -3.11 -34.43 7.26
N CYS A 439 -3.28 -33.84 6.07
CA CYS A 439 -4.60 -33.70 5.42
C CYS A 439 -5.23 -35.02 5.01
N GLU A 440 -4.44 -36.05 4.67
CA GLU A 440 -4.94 -37.40 4.37
C GLU A 440 -5.27 -38.19 5.63
N SER A 441 -4.61 -37.86 6.75
CA SER A 441 -4.83 -38.51 8.05
C SER A 441 -6.11 -38.04 8.75
N ILE A 442 -6.68 -36.91 8.33
CA ILE A 442 -7.93 -36.37 8.90
C ILE A 442 -9.14 -36.73 8.01
N ASN A 443 -10.27 -37.07 8.63
CA ASN A 443 -11.54 -37.28 7.93
C ASN A 443 -12.21 -35.94 7.56
N ASP A 444 -11.47 -35.09 6.84
CA ASP A 444 -11.95 -33.82 6.30
C ASP A 444 -11.66 -33.76 4.80
N PRO A 445 -12.69 -33.90 3.94
CA PRO A 445 -12.55 -33.91 2.49
C PRO A 445 -12.28 -32.52 1.91
N ASN A 446 -12.23 -31.48 2.74
CA ASN A 446 -12.01 -30.10 2.33
C ASN A 446 -10.68 -29.92 1.55
N PRO A 447 -10.71 -29.60 0.23
CA PRO A 447 -9.52 -29.44 -0.58
C PRO A 447 -8.79 -28.12 -0.30
N PHE A 448 -9.47 -27.15 0.33
CA PHE A 448 -8.88 -25.85 0.68
C PHE A 448 -7.82 -25.95 1.79
N LEU A 449 -7.78 -27.07 2.53
CA LEU A 449 -6.76 -27.32 3.54
C LEU A 449 -5.44 -27.78 2.93
N ARG A 450 -5.42 -28.23 1.67
CA ARG A 450 -4.23 -28.78 1.01
C ARG A 450 -3.18 -27.70 0.78
N HIS A 451 -1.91 -28.09 0.80
CA HIS A 451 -0.79 -27.17 0.62
C HIS A 451 -0.90 -26.35 -0.67
N GLY A 452 -1.15 -27.02 -1.80
CA GLY A 452 -1.26 -26.38 -3.11
C GLY A 452 -2.30 -25.24 -3.17
N TRP A 453 -3.44 -25.40 -2.48
CA TRP A 453 -4.45 -24.34 -2.39
C TRP A 453 -3.93 -23.16 -1.56
N LEU A 454 -3.45 -23.42 -0.33
CA LEU A 454 -2.99 -22.37 0.58
C LEU A 454 -1.77 -21.62 0.03
N ARG A 455 -0.87 -22.32 -0.68
CA ARG A 455 0.28 -21.72 -1.35
C ARG A 455 -0.13 -20.83 -2.51
N SER A 456 -1.13 -21.26 -3.31
CA SER A 456 -1.71 -20.45 -4.38
C SER A 456 -2.41 -19.21 -3.81
N TRP A 457 -3.18 -19.38 -2.73
CA TRP A 457 -3.83 -18.29 -2.01
C TRP A 457 -2.80 -17.28 -1.50
N TRP A 458 -1.70 -17.75 -0.93
CA TRP A 458 -0.63 -16.90 -0.41
C TRP A 458 0.03 -16.06 -1.50
N GLU A 459 0.29 -16.66 -2.67
CA GLU A 459 0.91 -15.96 -3.81
C GLU A 459 0.01 -14.81 -4.30
N GLY A 460 -1.29 -15.06 -4.43
CA GLY A 460 -2.23 -14.03 -4.90
C GLY A 460 -2.58 -12.98 -3.84
N TYR A 461 -2.82 -13.40 -2.60
CA TYR A 461 -3.46 -12.56 -1.57
C TYR A 461 -2.61 -12.29 -0.32
N GLY A 462 -1.39 -12.81 -0.24
CA GLY A 462 -0.53 -12.71 0.94
C GLY A 462 0.31 -11.44 1.06
N ALA A 463 0.40 -10.61 0.00
CA ALA A 463 1.40 -9.53 -0.13
C ALA A 463 1.41 -8.49 1.03
N ASP A 464 0.26 -8.17 1.61
CA ASP A 464 0.12 -7.21 2.72
C ASP A 464 0.00 -7.90 4.11
N LYS A 465 0.27 -9.20 4.16
CA LYS A 465 0.08 -10.07 5.33
C LYS A 465 1.41 -10.70 5.74
N LYS A 466 1.45 -11.27 6.94
CA LYS A 466 2.62 -12.03 7.41
C LYS A 466 2.23 -13.46 7.71
N LEU A 467 3.03 -14.40 7.23
CA LEU A 467 2.79 -15.82 7.46
C LEU A 467 2.93 -16.12 8.96
N CYS A 468 2.07 -17.00 9.47
CA CYS A 468 2.04 -17.34 10.89
C CYS A 468 1.50 -18.76 11.09
N ILE A 469 2.00 -19.72 10.34
CA ILE A 469 1.56 -21.10 10.49
C ILE A 469 2.12 -21.65 11.81
N LEU A 470 1.27 -22.27 12.63
CA LEU A 470 1.73 -23.01 13.80
C LEU A 470 1.94 -24.47 13.38
N HIS A 471 3.17 -24.95 13.45
CA HIS A 471 3.55 -26.33 13.19
C HIS A 471 3.74 -27.04 14.53
N ILE A 472 2.97 -28.09 14.76
CA ILE A 472 2.95 -28.84 16.01
C ILE A 472 3.79 -30.10 15.82
N LEU A 473 4.79 -30.26 16.68
CA LEU A 473 5.75 -31.35 16.66
C LEU A 473 5.76 -32.07 18.01
N GLU A 474 5.95 -33.38 18.00
CA GLU A 474 6.27 -34.18 19.18
C GLU A 474 7.40 -35.13 18.81
N ASP A 475 8.51 -35.08 19.56
CA ASP A 475 9.71 -35.89 19.30
C ASP A 475 10.22 -35.82 17.85
N GLY A 476 10.03 -34.66 17.20
CA GLY A 476 10.42 -34.42 15.80
C GLY A 476 9.39 -34.89 14.77
N LYS A 477 8.32 -35.59 15.17
CA LYS A 477 7.20 -35.98 14.30
C LYS A 477 6.18 -34.84 14.20
N THR A 478 5.71 -34.55 12.99
CA THR A 478 4.61 -33.62 12.74
C THR A 478 3.29 -34.20 13.24
N LEU A 479 2.61 -33.51 14.15
CA LEU A 479 1.26 -33.85 14.62
C LEU A 479 0.18 -33.03 13.91
N GLY A 480 0.52 -31.86 13.39
CA GLY A 480 -0.43 -31.04 12.64
C GLY A 480 -0.02 -29.59 12.45
N PHE A 481 -0.95 -28.82 11.89
CA PHE A 481 -0.78 -27.43 11.52
C PHE A 481 -2.01 -26.59 11.87
N LEU A 482 -1.76 -25.33 12.25
CA LEU A 482 -2.78 -24.28 12.29
C LEU A 482 -2.42 -23.19 11.25
N PRO A 483 -3.14 -23.13 10.09
CA PRO A 483 -2.79 -22.29 8.95
C PRO A 483 -3.17 -20.82 9.18
N LEU A 484 -2.34 -20.06 9.91
CA LEU A 484 -2.64 -18.68 10.26
C LEU A 484 -1.79 -17.65 9.51
N MET A 485 -2.30 -16.43 9.50
CA MET A 485 -1.65 -15.23 9.02
C MET A 485 -1.91 -14.06 9.97
N LYS A 486 -0.97 -13.12 10.00
CA LYS A 486 -1.11 -11.84 10.68
C LYS A 486 -1.46 -10.76 9.68
N TYR A 487 -2.52 -10.02 9.93
CA TYR A 487 -2.98 -8.93 9.07
C TYR A 487 -3.62 -7.82 9.90
N THR A 488 -3.90 -6.68 9.25
CA THR A 488 -4.60 -5.55 9.89
C THR A 488 -5.93 -5.33 9.18
N THR A 489 -7.03 -5.27 9.94
CA THR A 489 -8.36 -5.00 9.38
C THR A 489 -9.18 -4.10 10.30
N LYS A 490 -10.21 -3.44 9.75
CA LYS A 490 -11.13 -2.61 10.53
C LYS A 490 -12.16 -3.48 11.24
N VAL A 491 -12.19 -3.39 12.56
CA VAL A 491 -13.22 -4.02 13.41
C VAL A 491 -13.86 -2.89 14.23
N TYR A 492 -15.17 -2.71 14.09
CA TYR A 492 -15.94 -1.56 14.64
C TYR A 492 -15.34 -0.19 14.30
N GLY A 493 -14.96 0.03 13.04
CA GLY A 493 -14.40 1.29 12.57
C GLY A 493 -12.95 1.57 13.00
N GLN A 494 -12.33 0.71 13.82
CA GLN A 494 -10.94 0.86 14.26
C GLN A 494 -10.03 -0.19 13.62
N GLN A 495 -8.83 0.22 13.22
CA GLN A 495 -7.82 -0.72 12.71
C GLN A 495 -7.31 -1.63 13.84
N ARG A 496 -7.34 -2.95 13.60
CA ARG A 496 -6.93 -3.99 14.55
C ARG A 496 -5.96 -4.95 13.89
N ARG A 497 -4.98 -5.39 14.67
CA ARG A 497 -4.13 -6.52 14.30
C ARG A 497 -4.88 -7.82 14.60
N VAL A 498 -4.93 -8.69 13.61
CA VAL A 498 -5.60 -9.97 13.67
C VAL A 498 -4.59 -11.08 13.41
N VAL A 499 -4.74 -12.17 14.17
CA VAL A 499 -4.19 -13.49 13.83
C VAL A 499 -5.38 -14.34 13.40
N GLY A 500 -5.42 -14.78 12.15
CA GLY A 500 -6.56 -15.55 11.65
C GLY A 500 -6.16 -16.53 10.57
N PHE A 501 -7.09 -17.37 10.13
CA PHE A 501 -6.80 -18.33 9.08
C PHE A 501 -6.35 -17.65 7.78
N ILE A 502 -5.51 -18.36 7.01
CA ILE A 502 -5.24 -18.06 5.60
C ILE A 502 -6.54 -18.33 4.82
N THR A 503 -7.41 -17.31 4.73
CA THR A 503 -8.77 -17.48 4.20
C THR A 503 -9.38 -16.18 3.67
N ASN A 504 -10.48 -16.34 2.95
CA ASN A 504 -11.40 -15.30 2.49
C ASN A 504 -12.84 -15.85 2.50
N HIS A 505 -13.78 -15.16 1.88
CA HIS A 505 -15.21 -15.51 1.98
C HIS A 505 -15.61 -16.80 1.23
N TRP A 506 -14.75 -17.38 0.39
CA TRP A 506 -15.01 -18.62 -0.35
C TRP A 506 -14.11 -19.81 0.07
N THR A 507 -13.07 -19.56 0.86
CA THR A 507 -12.15 -20.57 1.38
C THR A 507 -12.63 -21.11 2.72
N ARG A 508 -12.85 -22.43 2.84
CA ARG A 508 -13.24 -23.06 4.12
C ARG A 508 -12.01 -23.53 4.85
N MET A 509 -11.93 -23.30 6.16
CA MET A 509 -10.73 -23.57 6.93
C MET A 509 -11.03 -24.27 8.25
N ASN A 510 -10.23 -25.27 8.57
CA ASN A 510 -10.25 -25.99 9.83
C ASN A 510 -8.80 -26.18 10.33
N PRO A 511 -8.61 -26.47 11.62
CA PRO A 511 -7.33 -26.98 12.12
C PRO A 511 -6.98 -28.33 11.47
N ILE A 512 -5.68 -28.54 11.20
CA ILE A 512 -5.18 -29.76 10.55
C ILE A 512 -4.38 -30.54 11.58
N PHE A 513 -5.06 -31.29 12.45
CA PHE A 513 -4.40 -32.09 13.50
C PHE A 513 -4.54 -33.57 13.18
N ALA A 514 -3.47 -34.18 12.67
CA ALA A 514 -3.47 -35.59 12.26
C ALA A 514 -3.66 -36.52 13.47
N GLU A 515 -3.01 -36.20 14.58
CA GLU A 515 -3.05 -36.97 15.83
C GLU A 515 -3.21 -36.01 17.02
N LYS A 516 -3.66 -36.55 18.17
CA LYS A 516 -3.63 -35.80 19.44
C LYS A 516 -4.28 -34.41 19.36
N ALA A 517 -5.43 -34.34 18.70
CA ALA A 517 -6.08 -33.08 18.32
C ALA A 517 -6.37 -32.13 19.51
N GLU A 518 -6.76 -32.67 20.66
CA GLU A 518 -6.99 -31.86 21.88
C GLU A 518 -5.70 -31.23 22.40
N GLU A 519 -4.61 -31.99 22.40
CA GLU A 519 -3.28 -31.53 22.84
C GLU A 519 -2.70 -30.50 21.85
N CYS A 520 -2.86 -30.74 20.54
CA CYS A 520 -2.49 -29.80 19.49
C CYS A 520 -3.28 -28.49 19.61
N ALA A 521 -4.60 -28.57 19.82
CA ALA A 521 -5.46 -27.42 20.03
C ALA A 521 -5.06 -26.64 21.28
N ALA A 522 -4.80 -27.34 22.40
CA ALA A 522 -4.36 -26.73 23.65
C ALA A 522 -3.02 -26.01 23.49
N ALA A 523 -2.06 -26.61 22.79
CA ALA A 523 -0.76 -26.00 22.51
C ALA A 523 -0.88 -24.75 21.62
N CYS A 524 -1.69 -24.82 20.56
CA CYS A 524 -1.98 -23.67 19.71
C CYS A 524 -2.65 -22.54 20.50
N LEU A 525 -3.67 -22.85 21.29
CA LEU A 525 -4.41 -21.88 22.09
C LEU A 525 -3.53 -21.27 23.20
N ALA A 526 -2.64 -22.04 23.81
CA ALA A 526 -1.66 -21.54 24.77
C ALA A 526 -0.69 -20.53 24.14
N TRP A 527 -0.19 -20.82 22.93
CA TRP A 527 0.63 -19.88 22.17
C TRP A 527 -0.15 -18.63 21.75
N LEU A 528 -1.39 -18.82 21.28
CA LEU A 528 -2.29 -17.76 20.87
C LEU A 528 -2.67 -16.84 22.04
N LYS A 529 -2.93 -17.39 23.23
CA LYS A 529 -3.26 -16.62 24.45
C LYS A 529 -2.17 -15.60 24.82
N LYS A 530 -0.91 -15.86 24.44
CA LYS A 530 0.22 -14.93 24.64
C LYS A 530 0.20 -13.77 23.63
N GLN A 531 -0.51 -13.92 22.51
CA GLN A 531 -0.66 -12.89 21.50
C GLN A 531 -1.65 -11.82 21.97
N LYS A 532 -1.25 -10.53 21.88
CA LYS A 532 -2.12 -9.39 22.22
C LYS A 532 -3.02 -8.97 21.04
N HIS A 533 -3.44 -9.92 20.22
CA HIS A 533 -4.15 -9.70 18.97
C HIS A 533 -5.58 -10.23 19.05
N LEU A 534 -6.47 -9.66 18.23
CA LEU A 534 -7.76 -10.27 17.97
C LEU A 534 -7.52 -11.55 17.17
N MET A 535 -8.28 -12.60 17.41
CA MET A 535 -8.19 -13.82 16.62
C MET A 535 -9.49 -14.05 15.88
N ILE A 536 -9.39 -14.38 14.60
CA ILE A 536 -10.54 -14.61 13.74
C ILE A 536 -10.33 -15.92 12.98
N PHE A 537 -11.05 -16.96 13.40
CA PHE A 537 -11.09 -18.24 12.73
C PHE A 537 -12.38 -18.31 11.91
N SER A 538 -12.29 -17.88 10.64
CA SER A 538 -13.44 -17.80 9.75
C SER A 538 -13.64 -19.07 8.94
N GLN A 539 -14.90 -19.33 8.56
CA GLN A 539 -15.30 -20.42 7.67
C GLN A 539 -14.94 -21.82 8.20
N MET A 540 -15.15 -22.06 9.50
CA MET A 540 -14.95 -23.38 10.13
C MET A 540 -16.14 -24.30 9.92
N ASP A 541 -15.90 -25.49 9.39
CA ASP A 541 -16.90 -26.56 9.37
C ASP A 541 -16.81 -27.35 10.68
N VAL A 542 -17.70 -27.04 11.61
CA VAL A 542 -17.71 -27.64 12.94
C VAL A 542 -18.39 -29.00 13.00
N SER A 543 -18.91 -29.51 11.88
CA SER A 543 -19.29 -30.92 11.77
C SER A 543 -18.05 -31.83 11.76
N LYS A 544 -16.86 -31.27 11.48
CA LYS A 544 -15.60 -32.00 11.47
C LYS A 544 -14.98 -32.05 12.85
N SER A 545 -14.43 -33.22 13.19
CA SER A 545 -13.87 -33.52 14.51
C SER A 545 -12.78 -32.54 14.95
N GLN A 546 -11.95 -32.06 14.04
CA GLN A 546 -10.84 -31.15 14.36
C GLN A 546 -11.33 -29.76 14.78
N ALA A 547 -12.34 -29.24 14.10
CA ALA A 547 -12.96 -27.96 14.44
C ALA A 547 -13.75 -28.06 15.75
N GLN A 548 -14.47 -29.16 15.96
CA GLN A 548 -15.19 -29.42 17.20
C GLN A 548 -14.24 -29.45 18.40
N LYS A 549 -13.17 -30.27 18.34
CA LYS A 549 -12.17 -30.38 19.42
C LYS A 549 -11.49 -29.05 19.69
N PHE A 550 -11.17 -28.27 18.66
CA PHE A 550 -10.59 -26.94 18.85
C PHE A 550 -11.51 -25.99 19.64
N ILE A 551 -12.82 -26.04 19.37
CA ILE A 551 -13.81 -25.25 20.11
C ILE A 551 -14.00 -25.77 21.53
N GLU A 552 -14.06 -27.09 21.73
CA GLU A 552 -14.15 -27.70 23.06
C GLU A 552 -12.97 -27.29 23.95
N VAL A 553 -11.75 -27.32 23.41
CA VAL A 553 -10.57 -26.85 24.15
C VAL A 553 -10.63 -25.34 24.39
N LEU A 554 -11.09 -24.54 23.41
CA LEU A 554 -11.29 -23.10 23.58
C LEU A 554 -12.30 -22.76 24.68
N ASN A 555 -13.38 -23.54 24.84
CA ASN A 555 -14.38 -23.38 25.90
C ASN A 555 -13.76 -23.49 27.29
N ASN A 556 -12.74 -24.35 27.42
CA ASN A 556 -12.02 -24.57 28.66
C ASN A 556 -10.89 -23.55 28.88
N GLN A 557 -10.72 -22.57 27.98
CA GLN A 557 -9.77 -21.47 28.14
C GLN A 557 -10.43 -20.21 28.70
N GLU A 558 -9.69 -19.46 29.52
CA GLU A 558 -10.07 -18.12 29.99
C GLU A 558 -9.94 -17.04 28.89
N MET A 559 -10.46 -17.31 27.69
CA MET A 559 -10.42 -16.40 26.54
C MET A 559 -11.84 -16.05 26.12
N PRO A 560 -12.26 -14.78 26.20
CA PRO A 560 -13.58 -14.38 25.74
C PRO A 560 -13.69 -14.57 24.22
N TYR A 561 -14.75 -15.20 23.74
CA TYR A 561 -15.00 -15.36 22.30
C TYR A 561 -16.48 -15.24 21.95
N VAL A 562 -16.76 -15.05 20.66
CA VAL A 562 -18.10 -15.09 20.04
C VAL A 562 -18.08 -16.01 18.83
N ILE A 563 -19.17 -16.73 18.62
CA ILE A 563 -19.40 -17.56 17.44
C ILE A 563 -20.49 -16.91 16.60
N ASN A 564 -20.15 -16.63 15.34
CA ASN A 564 -21.06 -16.19 14.31
C ASN A 564 -21.31 -17.35 13.36
N GLU A 565 -22.58 -17.61 13.04
CA GLU A 565 -22.96 -18.70 12.15
C GLU A 565 -23.14 -18.18 10.73
N LYS A 566 -22.71 -18.98 9.76
CA LYS A 566 -22.84 -18.74 8.33
C LYS A 566 -23.32 -20.04 7.69
N ASN A 567 -24.29 -19.95 6.78
CA ASN A 567 -24.80 -21.14 6.11
C ASN A 567 -24.18 -21.27 4.73
N HIS A 568 -23.80 -22.49 4.36
CA HIS A 568 -23.43 -22.88 3.00
C HIS A 568 -24.48 -23.85 2.46
N SER A 569 -24.92 -23.69 1.22
CA SER A 569 -25.87 -24.63 0.60
C SER A 569 -25.09 -25.81 -0.01
N TYR A 570 -25.61 -27.03 0.12
CA TYR A 570 -25.05 -28.22 -0.51
C TYR A 570 -26.13 -29.16 -1.03
N ILE A 571 -25.76 -30.11 -1.89
CA ILE A 571 -26.64 -31.19 -2.35
C ILE A 571 -25.95 -32.53 -2.09
N SER A 572 -26.69 -33.46 -1.50
CA SER A 572 -26.37 -34.89 -1.52
C SER A 572 -26.64 -35.50 -2.90
N LEU A 573 -25.59 -35.92 -3.60
CA LEU A 573 -25.66 -36.64 -4.88
C LEU A 573 -25.75 -38.17 -4.66
N LYS A 574 -26.76 -38.62 -3.92
CA LYS A 574 -27.05 -40.05 -3.73
C LYS A 574 -28.09 -40.52 -4.75
N GLY A 575 -27.98 -41.76 -5.21
CA GLY A 575 -28.85 -42.31 -6.25
C GLY A 575 -28.44 -41.84 -7.64
N SER A 576 -29.42 -41.66 -8.52
CA SER A 576 -29.24 -41.19 -9.89
C SER A 576 -29.70 -39.74 -10.09
N TRP A 577 -29.20 -39.10 -11.15
CA TRP A 577 -29.67 -37.79 -11.56
C TRP A 577 -31.17 -37.80 -11.86
N GLU A 578 -31.69 -38.86 -12.47
CA GLU A 578 -33.10 -39.02 -12.82
C GLU A 578 -33.99 -39.03 -11.58
N GLU A 579 -33.58 -39.74 -10.53
CA GLU A 579 -34.29 -39.79 -9.24
C GLU A 579 -34.28 -38.42 -8.55
N TYR A 580 -33.12 -37.76 -8.47
CA TYR A 580 -33.02 -36.41 -7.91
C TYR A 580 -33.85 -35.41 -8.71
N PHE A 581 -33.72 -35.40 -10.04
CA PHE A 581 -34.43 -34.48 -10.88
C PHE A 581 -35.94 -34.73 -10.82
N ALA A 582 -36.38 -35.98 -10.66
CA ALA A 582 -37.80 -36.33 -10.47
C ALA A 582 -38.36 -35.89 -9.11
N SER A 583 -37.54 -35.87 -8.05
CA SER A 583 -37.96 -35.40 -6.72
C SER A 583 -38.15 -33.88 -6.63
N GLN A 584 -37.56 -33.13 -7.56
CA GLN A 584 -37.74 -31.68 -7.63
C GLN A 584 -39.17 -31.27 -8.04
N SER A 585 -39.58 -30.07 -7.63
CA SER A 585 -40.91 -29.53 -7.92
C SER A 585 -41.22 -29.51 -9.43
N TYR A 586 -42.48 -29.75 -9.79
CA TYR A 586 -42.95 -29.69 -11.19
C TYR A 586 -42.50 -28.39 -11.90
N ASN A 587 -42.66 -27.25 -11.22
CA ASN A 587 -42.28 -25.95 -11.76
C ASN A 587 -40.78 -25.84 -12.03
N PHE A 588 -39.92 -26.36 -11.13
CA PHE A 588 -38.48 -26.40 -11.35
C PHE A 588 -38.12 -27.25 -12.57
N ARG A 589 -38.67 -28.47 -12.67
CA ARG A 589 -38.38 -29.40 -13.78
C ARG A 589 -38.78 -28.80 -15.13
N MET A 590 -39.97 -28.20 -15.22
CA MET A 590 -40.46 -27.56 -16.44
C MET A 590 -39.66 -26.31 -16.81
N ASP A 591 -39.31 -25.47 -15.83
CA ASP A 591 -38.48 -24.28 -16.05
C ASP A 591 -37.07 -24.65 -16.53
N SER A 592 -36.46 -25.67 -15.93
CA SER A 592 -35.14 -26.21 -16.32
C SER A 592 -35.13 -26.70 -17.76
N ARG A 593 -36.08 -27.58 -18.14
CA ARG A 593 -36.22 -28.08 -19.53
C ARG A 593 -36.48 -26.94 -20.52
N ARG A 594 -37.31 -25.96 -20.16
CA ARG A 594 -37.60 -24.79 -20.99
C ARG A 594 -36.35 -23.94 -21.24
N LYS A 595 -35.55 -23.68 -20.20
CA LYS A 595 -34.32 -22.88 -20.30
C LYS A 595 -33.27 -23.58 -21.17
N GLN A 596 -33.10 -24.89 -21.01
CA GLN A 596 -32.19 -25.69 -21.85
C GLN A 596 -32.61 -25.64 -23.32
N ARG A 597 -33.87 -25.95 -23.65
CA ARG A 597 -34.39 -25.86 -25.03
C ARG A 597 -34.22 -24.50 -25.68
N ARG A 598 -34.26 -23.43 -24.88
CA ARG A 598 -34.09 -22.06 -25.38
C ARG A 598 -32.63 -21.78 -25.80
N LEU A 599 -31.66 -22.38 -25.11
CA LEU A 599 -30.25 -22.33 -25.51
C LEU A 599 -29.98 -23.24 -26.72
N GLU A 600 -30.56 -24.44 -26.76
CA GLU A 600 -30.44 -25.36 -27.91
C GLU A 600 -30.98 -24.73 -29.22
N ARG A 601 -32.00 -23.87 -29.14
CA ARG A 601 -32.48 -23.09 -30.31
C ARG A 601 -31.49 -22.05 -30.83
N LYS A 602 -30.47 -21.69 -30.04
CA LYS A 602 -29.42 -20.73 -30.46
C LYS A 602 -28.23 -21.42 -31.11
N GLY A 603 -28.12 -22.75 -31.02
CA GLY A 603 -27.05 -23.54 -31.61
C GLY A 603 -26.77 -24.82 -30.83
N SER A 604 -25.69 -25.52 -31.17
CA SER A 604 -25.18 -26.67 -30.42
C SER A 604 -24.98 -26.28 -28.95
N LEU A 605 -25.52 -27.07 -28.02
CA LEU A 605 -25.36 -26.87 -26.58
C LEU A 605 -24.50 -28.00 -26.01
N LYS A 606 -23.36 -27.65 -25.41
CA LYS A 606 -22.43 -28.62 -24.82
C LYS A 606 -21.95 -28.14 -23.45
N LEU A 607 -21.70 -29.08 -22.54
CA LEU A 607 -20.92 -28.83 -21.33
C LEU A 607 -19.56 -29.52 -21.50
N ILE A 608 -18.49 -28.73 -21.58
CA ILE A 608 -17.12 -29.22 -21.72
C ILE A 608 -16.43 -29.10 -20.36
N ARG A 609 -15.75 -30.17 -19.91
CA ARG A 609 -15.04 -30.18 -18.63
C ARG A 609 -13.58 -30.54 -18.81
N SER A 610 -12.73 -29.85 -18.06
CA SER A 610 -11.28 -30.10 -18.02
C SER A 610 -10.91 -31.41 -17.32
N ASN A 611 -11.73 -31.87 -16.37
CA ASN A 611 -11.53 -33.13 -15.64
C ASN A 611 -10.13 -33.34 -15.01
N GLY A 612 -9.44 -32.25 -14.64
CA GLY A 612 -8.11 -32.33 -14.05
C GLY A 612 -6.93 -32.21 -15.01
N GLY A 613 -7.18 -31.83 -16.26
CA GLY A 613 -6.17 -31.34 -17.19
C GLY A 613 -6.42 -29.87 -17.49
N VAL A 614 -6.39 -29.03 -16.44
CA VAL A 614 -6.62 -27.59 -16.58
C VAL A 614 -5.33 -26.93 -17.03
N GLU A 615 -5.40 -26.20 -18.14
CA GLU A 615 -4.25 -25.50 -18.70
C GLU A 615 -4.37 -23.98 -18.56
N ALA A 616 -3.26 -23.27 -18.74
CA ALA A 616 -3.26 -21.80 -18.78
C ALA A 616 -4.19 -21.24 -19.86
N ALA A 617 -4.39 -21.96 -20.97
CA ALA A 617 -5.32 -21.57 -22.03
C ALA A 617 -6.79 -21.55 -21.56
N ASP A 618 -7.17 -22.40 -20.60
CA ASP A 618 -8.53 -22.39 -20.05
C ASP A 618 -8.77 -21.14 -19.20
N LEU A 619 -7.74 -20.63 -18.50
CA LEU A 619 -7.83 -19.37 -17.77
C LEU A 619 -8.13 -18.18 -18.70
N LEU A 620 -7.64 -18.20 -19.95
CA LEU A 620 -7.96 -17.16 -20.93
C LEU A 620 -9.46 -17.17 -21.30
N LYS A 621 -10.07 -18.36 -21.43
CA LYS A 621 -11.51 -18.50 -21.66
C LYS A 621 -12.32 -18.02 -20.45
N VAL A 622 -11.90 -18.40 -19.25
CA VAL A 622 -12.51 -17.92 -17.99
C VAL A 622 -12.44 -16.39 -17.92
N GLU A 623 -11.27 -15.80 -18.17
CA GLU A 623 -11.08 -14.35 -18.16
C GLU A 623 -11.98 -13.65 -19.17
N ALA A 624 -12.09 -14.16 -20.40
CA ALA A 624 -12.95 -13.60 -21.43
C ALA A 624 -14.42 -13.57 -21.00
N ILE A 625 -14.95 -14.67 -20.44
CA ILE A 625 -16.32 -14.74 -19.94
C ILE A 625 -16.50 -13.82 -18.72
N ALA A 626 -15.55 -13.83 -17.79
CA ALA A 626 -15.55 -12.99 -16.59
C ALA A 626 -15.66 -11.51 -16.95
N ARG A 627 -14.88 -11.04 -17.93
CA ARG A 627 -14.93 -9.66 -18.46
C ARG A 627 -16.25 -9.31 -19.14
N ALA A 628 -16.92 -10.29 -19.76
CA ALA A 628 -18.25 -10.11 -20.36
C ALA A 628 -19.41 -10.23 -19.33
N SER A 629 -19.13 -10.56 -18.08
CA SER A 629 -20.13 -10.85 -17.05
C SER A 629 -20.47 -9.63 -16.15
N TRP A 630 -21.30 -9.83 -15.12
CA TRP A 630 -21.50 -8.84 -14.03
C TRP A 630 -20.26 -8.62 -13.18
N GLN A 631 -19.28 -9.50 -13.28
CA GLN A 631 -18.01 -9.42 -12.58
C GLN A 631 -16.94 -8.61 -13.36
N ALA A 632 -17.31 -7.87 -14.41
CA ALA A 632 -16.38 -7.03 -15.19
C ALA A 632 -15.72 -5.89 -14.39
N ASN A 633 -16.20 -5.59 -13.18
CA ASN A 633 -15.61 -4.60 -12.28
C ASN A 633 -14.50 -5.27 -11.43
N GLU A 634 -13.29 -4.72 -11.45
CA GLU A 634 -12.12 -5.20 -10.68
C GLU A 634 -12.37 -5.30 -9.17
N ARG A 635 -13.35 -4.57 -8.63
CA ARG A 635 -13.73 -4.67 -7.21
C ARG A 635 -14.56 -5.92 -6.87
N VAL A 636 -14.97 -6.70 -7.87
CA VAL A 636 -15.94 -7.80 -7.72
C VAL A 636 -15.35 -9.16 -8.11
N ASN A 637 -14.36 -9.23 -9.02
CA ASN A 637 -13.85 -10.51 -9.50
C ASN A 637 -12.44 -10.85 -9.03
N ILE A 638 -12.31 -12.11 -8.60
CA ILE A 638 -11.08 -12.81 -8.30
C ILE A 638 -10.19 -12.82 -9.56
N ILE A 639 -10.61 -13.37 -10.70
CA ILE A 639 -9.72 -13.58 -11.86
C ILE A 639 -9.32 -12.31 -12.62
N VAL A 640 -10.14 -11.25 -12.56
CA VAL A 640 -9.88 -9.99 -13.30
C VAL A 640 -8.95 -9.06 -12.51
N SER A 641 -8.82 -9.27 -11.19
CA SER A 641 -7.86 -8.56 -10.35
C SER A 641 -6.43 -9.04 -10.58
N LYS A 642 -5.44 -8.17 -10.33
CA LYS A 642 -4.02 -8.55 -10.39
C LYS A 642 -3.72 -9.70 -9.43
N GLU A 643 -4.24 -9.62 -8.21
CA GLU A 643 -4.04 -10.60 -7.14
C GLU A 643 -4.64 -11.96 -7.51
N GLY A 644 -5.87 -11.97 -8.04
CA GLY A 644 -6.50 -13.25 -8.37
C GLY A 644 -6.02 -13.86 -9.69
N LYS A 645 -5.48 -13.08 -10.62
CA LYS A 645 -4.73 -13.64 -11.77
C LYS A 645 -3.53 -14.46 -11.28
N ILE A 646 -2.73 -13.89 -10.37
CA ILE A 646 -1.59 -14.58 -9.75
C ILE A 646 -2.05 -15.85 -9.01
N PHE A 647 -3.16 -15.75 -8.26
CA PHE A 647 -3.77 -16.90 -7.59
C PHE A 647 -4.12 -18.03 -8.58
N TYR A 648 -4.88 -17.74 -9.64
CA TYR A 648 -5.33 -18.76 -10.59
C TYR A 648 -4.19 -19.36 -11.41
N GLU A 649 -3.22 -18.55 -11.85
CA GLU A 649 -2.03 -19.05 -12.53
C GLU A 649 -1.24 -20.01 -11.63
N THR A 650 -1.10 -19.69 -10.34
CA THR A 650 -0.44 -20.56 -9.36
C THR A 650 -1.26 -21.81 -9.08
N LEU A 651 -2.59 -21.68 -8.99
CA LEU A 651 -3.53 -22.77 -8.76
C LEU A 651 -3.47 -23.79 -9.90
N VAL A 652 -3.45 -23.34 -11.15
CA VAL A 652 -3.29 -24.21 -12.32
C VAL A 652 -1.92 -24.86 -12.34
N LYS A 653 -0.84 -24.15 -12.02
CA LYS A 653 0.50 -24.78 -11.90
C LYS A 653 0.57 -25.86 -10.82
N LYS A 654 -0.13 -25.66 -9.69
CA LYS A 654 -0.07 -26.58 -8.54
C LYS A 654 -1.07 -27.74 -8.63
N LEU A 655 -2.24 -27.52 -9.21
CA LEU A 655 -3.36 -28.48 -9.21
C LEU A 655 -3.89 -28.80 -10.61
N GLY A 656 -3.40 -28.16 -11.67
CA GLY A 656 -3.94 -28.28 -13.03
C GLY A 656 -3.72 -29.64 -13.68
N GLU A 657 -2.62 -30.33 -13.34
CA GLU A 657 -2.36 -31.73 -13.74
C GLU A 657 -2.99 -32.74 -12.77
N SER A 658 -3.56 -32.27 -11.66
CA SER A 658 -4.26 -33.13 -10.71
C SER A 658 -5.72 -33.26 -11.11
N HIS A 659 -6.31 -34.45 -10.93
CA HIS A 659 -7.76 -34.64 -11.02
C HIS A 659 -8.58 -33.86 -9.97
N ALA A 660 -7.94 -32.97 -9.19
CA ALA A 660 -8.60 -32.15 -8.18
C ALA A 660 -9.15 -30.83 -8.74
N LEU A 661 -8.49 -30.12 -9.67
CA LEU A 661 -9.03 -28.87 -10.23
C LEU A 661 -9.92 -29.17 -11.43
N ASP A 662 -11.11 -28.56 -11.49
CA ASP A 662 -12.00 -28.70 -12.62
C ASP A 662 -12.63 -27.38 -13.03
N ILE A 663 -12.64 -27.13 -14.34
CA ILE A 663 -13.34 -26.05 -15.01
C ILE A 663 -14.35 -26.65 -15.99
N ALA A 664 -15.62 -26.30 -15.78
CA ALA A 664 -16.72 -26.62 -16.66
C ALA A 664 -17.11 -25.39 -17.48
N PHE A 665 -17.18 -25.53 -18.81
CA PHE A 665 -17.63 -24.50 -19.74
C PHE A 665 -18.97 -24.90 -20.38
N LEU A 666 -19.95 -24.02 -20.31
CA LEU A 666 -21.17 -24.13 -21.11
C LEU A 666 -20.91 -23.45 -22.46
N GLU A 667 -21.02 -24.21 -23.54
CA GLU A 667 -20.85 -23.71 -24.90
C GLU A 667 -22.18 -23.68 -25.66
N VAL A 668 -22.39 -22.60 -26.41
CA VAL A 668 -23.54 -22.41 -27.32
C VAL A 668 -23.00 -22.03 -28.69
N ALA A 669 -23.32 -22.82 -29.72
CA ALA A 669 -22.76 -22.67 -31.06
C ALA A 669 -21.21 -22.67 -31.03
N ASP A 670 -20.64 -23.60 -30.25
CA ASP A 670 -19.19 -23.78 -30.04
C ASP A 670 -18.46 -22.53 -29.49
N LYS A 671 -19.22 -21.61 -28.85
CA LYS A 671 -18.68 -20.47 -28.09
C LYS A 671 -18.90 -20.67 -26.59
N PRO A 672 -17.87 -20.57 -25.74
CA PRO A 672 -18.03 -20.52 -24.29
C PRO A 672 -18.85 -19.30 -23.83
N VAL A 673 -19.95 -19.54 -23.11
CA VAL A 673 -20.87 -18.49 -22.62
C VAL A 673 -21.02 -18.48 -21.11
N ALA A 674 -20.62 -19.54 -20.41
CA ALA A 674 -20.56 -19.61 -18.96
C ALA A 674 -19.44 -20.54 -18.50
N TYR A 675 -18.93 -20.32 -17.29
CA TYR A 675 -17.98 -21.22 -16.66
C TYR A 675 -18.33 -21.50 -15.19
N MET A 676 -17.86 -22.62 -14.68
CA MET A 676 -17.76 -22.92 -13.26
C MET A 676 -16.41 -23.54 -12.95
N ILE A 677 -15.76 -23.05 -11.89
CA ILE A 677 -14.54 -23.64 -11.34
C ILE A 677 -14.89 -24.32 -10.02
N GLY A 678 -14.41 -25.56 -9.87
CA GLY A 678 -14.56 -26.33 -8.65
C GLY A 678 -13.34 -27.19 -8.31
N LEU A 679 -13.34 -27.72 -7.09
CA LEU A 679 -12.35 -28.68 -6.62
C LEU A 679 -13.00 -30.02 -6.27
N LYS A 680 -12.40 -31.11 -6.74
CA LYS A 680 -12.80 -32.49 -6.45
C LYS A 680 -11.89 -33.10 -5.39
N ARG A 681 -12.47 -33.69 -4.34
CA ARG A 681 -11.72 -34.50 -3.36
C ARG A 681 -12.66 -35.44 -2.60
N GLN A 682 -12.28 -36.71 -2.48
CA GLN A 682 -12.97 -37.73 -1.66
C GLN A 682 -14.51 -37.73 -1.86
N GLY A 683 -14.98 -37.68 -3.10
CA GLY A 683 -16.42 -37.69 -3.43
C GLY A 683 -17.14 -36.35 -3.27
N TYR A 684 -16.43 -35.25 -2.98
CA TYR A 684 -16.98 -33.90 -2.95
C TYR A 684 -16.59 -33.09 -4.17
N TYR A 685 -17.49 -32.22 -4.61
CA TYR A 685 -17.24 -31.15 -5.58
C TYR A 685 -17.52 -29.79 -4.92
N PHE A 686 -16.48 -28.98 -4.73
CA PHE A 686 -16.58 -27.65 -4.13
C PHE A 686 -16.57 -26.58 -5.21
N ALA A 687 -17.73 -26.04 -5.57
CA ALA A 687 -17.83 -24.91 -6.48
C ALA A 687 -17.45 -23.61 -5.77
N PHE A 688 -16.55 -22.81 -6.35
CA PHE A 688 -16.09 -21.57 -5.72
C PHE A 688 -16.02 -20.35 -6.65
N ASP A 689 -16.04 -20.53 -7.98
CA ASP A 689 -16.14 -19.43 -8.93
C ASP A 689 -17.07 -19.82 -10.10
N THR A 690 -17.92 -18.88 -10.52
CA THR A 690 -18.80 -19.07 -11.67
C THR A 690 -19.20 -17.73 -12.26
N ALA A 691 -19.23 -17.66 -13.60
CA ALA A 691 -19.74 -16.51 -14.32
C ALA A 691 -20.44 -16.92 -15.62
N TYR A 692 -21.16 -15.97 -16.21
CA TYR A 692 -21.68 -16.10 -17.57
C TYR A 692 -21.67 -14.75 -18.29
N ASP A 693 -21.57 -14.79 -19.61
CA ASP A 693 -21.65 -13.64 -20.50
C ASP A 693 -23.03 -12.97 -20.37
N LYS A 694 -23.05 -11.66 -20.04
CA LYS A 694 -24.29 -10.87 -19.88
C LYS A 694 -25.18 -10.89 -21.12
N GLY A 695 -24.62 -11.05 -22.32
CA GLY A 695 -25.38 -11.20 -23.56
C GLY A 695 -26.34 -12.39 -23.53
N PHE A 696 -26.03 -13.40 -22.71
CA PHE A 696 -26.83 -14.61 -22.51
C PHE A 696 -27.70 -14.54 -21.25
N HIS A 697 -27.69 -13.47 -20.46
CA HIS A 697 -28.45 -13.36 -19.20
C HIS A 697 -29.93 -13.75 -19.35
N LYS A 698 -30.60 -13.23 -20.38
CA LYS A 698 -32.02 -13.53 -20.66
C LYS A 698 -32.25 -15.02 -20.91
N LEU A 699 -31.23 -15.76 -21.32
CA LEU A 699 -31.24 -17.19 -21.61
C LEU A 699 -30.97 -18.07 -20.39
N SER A 700 -30.55 -17.49 -19.26
CA SER A 700 -30.28 -18.17 -17.98
C SER A 700 -29.22 -19.29 -18.06
N PRO A 701 -28.04 -19.04 -18.68
CA PRO A 701 -27.01 -20.05 -18.91
C PRO A 701 -26.51 -20.69 -17.62
N GLY A 702 -26.37 -19.91 -16.53
CA GLY A 702 -25.93 -20.45 -15.25
C GLY A 702 -26.82 -21.58 -14.70
N VAL A 703 -28.14 -21.52 -14.92
CA VAL A 703 -29.06 -22.58 -14.48
C VAL A 703 -28.85 -23.87 -15.27
N VAL A 704 -28.68 -23.73 -16.58
CA VAL A 704 -28.51 -24.87 -17.48
C VAL A 704 -27.16 -25.53 -17.25
N MET A 705 -26.09 -24.73 -17.10
CA MET A 705 -24.76 -25.22 -16.73
C MET A 705 -24.77 -26.02 -15.42
N HIS A 706 -25.44 -25.53 -14.37
CA HIS A 706 -25.54 -26.25 -13.10
C HIS A 706 -26.21 -27.61 -13.27
N ASN A 707 -27.34 -27.68 -13.98
CA ASN A 707 -28.06 -28.95 -14.15
C ASN A 707 -27.23 -29.96 -14.94
N LEU A 708 -26.62 -29.54 -16.05
CA LEU A 708 -25.76 -30.42 -16.86
C LEU A 708 -24.53 -30.87 -16.07
N LEU A 709 -23.96 -29.99 -15.24
CA LEU A 709 -22.82 -30.35 -14.41
C LEU A 709 -23.22 -31.35 -13.33
N LEU A 710 -24.33 -31.12 -12.62
CA LEU A 710 -24.83 -32.07 -11.62
C LEU A 710 -25.08 -33.44 -12.25
N GLU A 711 -25.74 -33.49 -13.40
CA GLU A 711 -25.97 -34.72 -14.17
C GLU A 711 -24.68 -35.48 -14.48
N GLN A 712 -23.62 -34.79 -14.92
CA GLN A 712 -22.32 -35.42 -15.13
C GLN A 712 -21.68 -35.89 -13.81
N LEU A 713 -21.77 -35.10 -12.74
CA LEU A 713 -21.18 -35.43 -11.44
C LEU A 713 -21.83 -36.64 -10.75
N TYR A 714 -23.14 -36.87 -10.94
CA TYR A 714 -23.82 -38.09 -10.48
C TYR A 714 -23.18 -39.37 -11.05
N ASN A 715 -22.59 -39.28 -12.25
CA ASN A 715 -21.95 -40.41 -12.92
C ASN A 715 -20.45 -40.55 -12.60
N GLU A 716 -19.87 -39.63 -11.82
CA GLU A 716 -18.43 -39.57 -11.52
C GLU A 716 -18.08 -39.97 -10.07
N GLY A 717 -19.02 -40.58 -9.34
CA GLY A 717 -18.79 -41.00 -7.95
C GLY A 717 -18.68 -39.83 -6.95
N ILE A 718 -19.11 -38.63 -7.35
CA ILE A 718 -19.29 -37.49 -6.44
C ILE A 718 -20.61 -37.69 -5.71
N HIS A 719 -20.59 -37.67 -4.38
CA HIS A 719 -21.76 -37.81 -3.53
C HIS A 719 -22.17 -36.49 -2.86
N THR A 720 -21.39 -35.42 -2.99
CA THR A 720 -21.74 -34.11 -2.43
C THR A 720 -21.28 -32.96 -3.32
N PHE A 721 -22.22 -32.10 -3.71
CA PHE A 721 -21.94 -30.84 -4.37
C PHE A 721 -22.10 -29.69 -3.39
N ASP A 722 -21.02 -28.96 -3.11
CA ASP A 722 -21.02 -27.81 -2.22
C ASP A 722 -21.03 -26.50 -3.03
N PHE A 723 -22.10 -25.71 -2.87
CA PHE A 723 -22.27 -24.43 -3.57
C PHE A 723 -21.50 -23.28 -2.91
N GLY A 724 -21.05 -23.44 -1.66
CA GLY A 724 -20.58 -22.36 -0.81
C GLY A 724 -21.69 -21.49 -0.23
N TYR A 725 -21.32 -20.27 0.18
CA TYR A 725 -22.16 -19.33 0.92
C TYR A 725 -23.62 -19.28 0.45
N ASP A 726 -24.56 -19.48 1.37
CA ASP A 726 -25.98 -19.57 1.05
C ASP A 726 -26.49 -18.25 0.45
N ALA A 727 -27.08 -18.37 -0.73
CA ALA A 727 -27.61 -17.26 -1.50
C ALA A 727 -28.97 -17.66 -2.04
N GLY A 728 -29.95 -16.75 -1.99
CA GLY A 728 -31.36 -17.09 -2.24
C GLY A 728 -31.65 -17.81 -3.56
N TYR A 729 -30.82 -17.66 -4.59
CA TYR A 729 -30.99 -18.35 -5.87
C TYR A 729 -30.67 -19.86 -5.81
N LYS A 730 -29.86 -20.31 -4.83
CA LYS A 730 -29.44 -21.72 -4.64
C LYS A 730 -30.57 -22.60 -4.10
N LYS A 731 -31.56 -21.97 -3.45
CA LYS A 731 -32.82 -22.62 -3.00
C LYS A 731 -33.61 -23.30 -4.13
N ARG A 732 -33.26 -23.00 -5.38
CA ARG A 732 -33.84 -23.68 -6.55
C ARG A 732 -33.38 -25.14 -6.67
N TRP A 733 -32.24 -25.52 -6.09
CA TRP A 733 -31.71 -26.88 -6.15
C TRP A 733 -31.68 -27.60 -4.79
N THR A 734 -31.60 -26.86 -3.69
CA THR A 734 -31.48 -27.45 -2.35
C THR A 734 -31.95 -26.51 -1.26
N GLU A 735 -32.55 -27.08 -0.21
CA GLU A 735 -32.76 -26.41 1.07
C GLU A 735 -31.77 -26.91 2.14
N GLU A 736 -30.90 -27.86 1.78
CA GLU A 736 -29.87 -28.38 2.69
C GLU A 736 -28.78 -27.35 2.93
N ILE A 737 -28.48 -27.13 4.20
CA ILE A 737 -27.48 -26.18 4.68
C ILE A 737 -26.44 -26.87 5.54
N MET A 738 -25.20 -26.44 5.38
CA MET A 738 -24.07 -26.78 6.23
C MET A 738 -23.72 -25.55 7.06
N ALA A 739 -23.75 -25.71 8.39
CA ALA A 739 -23.45 -24.64 9.32
C ALA A 739 -21.94 -24.43 9.43
N MET A 740 -21.47 -23.31 8.89
CA MET A 740 -20.12 -22.81 9.04
C MET A 740 -20.06 -21.81 10.19
N LYS A 741 -18.92 -21.75 10.89
CA LYS A 741 -18.73 -20.86 12.02
C LYS A 741 -17.53 -19.93 11.83
N ASP A 742 -17.74 -18.67 12.18
CA ASP A 742 -16.70 -17.68 12.40
C ASP A 742 -16.50 -17.54 13.91
N VAL A 743 -15.35 -17.99 14.41
CA VAL A 743 -14.99 -17.89 15.82
C VAL A 743 -14.09 -16.67 16.02
N VAL A 744 -14.61 -15.66 16.72
CA VAL A 744 -13.89 -14.42 17.04
C VAL A 744 -13.45 -14.48 18.50
N VAL A 745 -12.14 -14.61 18.74
CA VAL A 745 -11.56 -14.69 20.08
C VAL A 745 -10.88 -13.37 20.43
N PHE A 746 -11.23 -12.84 21.59
CA PHE A 746 -10.78 -11.54 22.08
C PHE A 746 -9.60 -11.70 23.07
N PRO A 747 -8.65 -10.74 23.09
CA PRO A 747 -7.52 -10.80 24.01
C PRO A 747 -7.98 -10.73 25.48
N LYS A 748 -7.28 -11.40 26.39
CA LYS A 748 -7.62 -11.42 27.83
C LYS A 748 -7.63 -10.00 28.43
N GLY A 749 -8.55 -9.74 29.35
CA GLY A 749 -8.66 -8.50 30.14
C GLY A 749 -9.90 -7.65 29.82
N LEU A 750 -10.10 -6.58 30.61
CA LEU A 750 -11.29 -5.70 30.53
C LEU A 750 -11.57 -5.18 29.12
N TYR A 751 -10.52 -4.90 28.36
CA TYR A 751 -10.63 -4.42 26.99
C TYR A 751 -11.19 -5.47 26.02
N GLY A 752 -10.78 -6.74 26.14
CA GLY A 752 -11.33 -7.82 25.33
C GLY A 752 -12.78 -8.12 25.68
N LEU A 753 -13.15 -8.02 26.97
CA LEU A 753 -14.54 -8.11 27.42
C LEU A 753 -15.41 -6.99 26.83
N PHE A 754 -14.90 -5.76 26.78
CA PHE A 754 -15.58 -4.65 26.13
C PHE A 754 -15.81 -4.90 24.62
N LEU A 755 -14.79 -5.37 23.90
CA LEU A 755 -14.93 -5.71 22.48
C LEU A 755 -15.92 -6.85 22.24
N ARG A 756 -15.89 -7.88 23.09
CA ARG A 756 -16.88 -8.97 23.06
C ARG A 756 -18.30 -8.44 23.24
N SER A 757 -18.51 -7.51 24.18
CA SER A 757 -19.81 -6.88 24.40
C SER A 757 -20.32 -6.15 23.15
N LEU A 758 -19.44 -5.39 22.47
CA LEU A 758 -19.80 -4.71 21.22
C LEU A 758 -20.21 -5.68 20.09
N GLU A 759 -19.50 -6.81 19.94
CA GLU A 759 -19.88 -7.83 18.95
C GLU A 759 -21.24 -8.45 19.27
N SER A 760 -21.48 -8.80 20.53
CA SER A 760 -22.76 -9.36 20.98
C SER A 760 -23.91 -8.37 20.78
N PHE A 761 -23.70 -7.07 21.03
CA PHE A 761 -24.69 -6.02 20.81
C PHE A 761 -25.07 -5.87 19.32
N LYS A 762 -24.08 -5.95 18.41
CA LYS A 762 -24.33 -5.91 16.97
C LYS A 762 -25.23 -7.08 16.53
N LYS A 763 -25.02 -8.27 17.10
CA LYS A 763 -25.82 -9.47 16.81
C LYS A 763 -27.28 -9.27 17.23
N GLY A 764 -27.54 -8.66 18.38
CA GLY A 764 -28.90 -8.37 18.89
C GLY A 764 -29.67 -7.28 18.14
N GLN A 765 -29.01 -6.44 17.33
CA GLN A 765 -29.68 -5.49 16.42
C GLN A 765 -29.95 -6.08 15.02
N SER A 766 -29.37 -7.25 14.73
CA SER A 766 -29.44 -7.91 13.42
C SER A 766 -30.41 -9.10 13.39
N SER A 767 -31.02 -9.42 14.53
CA SER A 767 -31.95 -10.54 14.76
C SER A 767 -33.39 -10.10 14.83
#